data_AF-A0A218WHJ1-F1
#
_entry.id   AF-A0A218WHJ1-F1
#
_cell.length_a   1.000
_cell.length_b   1.000
_cell.length_c   1.000
_cell.angle_alpha   90.00
_cell.angle_beta   90.00
_cell.angle_gamma   90.00
#
_symmetry.space_group_name_H-M   'P 1'
#
loop_
_entity.id
_entity.type
_entity.pdbx_description
1 polymer ?
#
loop_
_entity_poly.entity_id
_entity_poly.type
_entity_poly.pdbx_seq_one_letter_code
_entity_poly.pdbx_strand_id
1 'polypeptide(L)'
;MGTVRRMTLIGLFLLVAVVGLGIPTSGAARTGDESKRVIEVEGPVVWAVQLSDLHFSVHHPDRALDFRRLVGPALSLIRPSLVLLTGDLTDGKSRDLLTMKQNEEEWVEYQSVMDDVIQRSGLDRTIFYDVRGNHDNFGVPAVGGALDFFSKYSINGRLGRRSNVNSVTLQTPERKHLFVGLDSSMRVGIRGPTNLFGHPTDEMLAETDAQLSQWDSLSGKPVTKISFGHFPLSFSAASDSGKTLKEIFLKHSISAYICGHLHSRFGKNLKRHHRSSDRVLSSERFFQLNMKPQASATTQNCSLGAPPAEEFWEWEMGDWRKSRMMRILAIDGGHVSYMDIDLKSGLKETIILPTFPLDSRFMSTSLSHRTYECEFMVPSSHETIRALVFSNSPIASVIVRIFDLRGGDFSMVMDSQMTKREDITSGGALYSAPWNYRAFEDPSPDRYWLQIIANDAMGRPTFTDLRPFSINGLSAHRSWTWKEFFVMGCQWAALYGPILWSVFCFLFSLLLIPKVLWLCTNKQLTYASSLANKSIFSGVAWILQELCNIPVVWFGFLGYLFFLLLFPWFIGQVFTNGGKGYMTYKGWVVKSISQRGGNFFLGHPDIMVIVIPHLVFVVLPAVLVAAALAAERTRYQEKFRTTMEKKEDDYSLLHKGSVKHDIQGSRTSKFRFGNRWTQKFLLNCRALIKAYEMNPFFHFPLYSFSEESARALKKQKMLVLFALRIVGMNIALECAWKHARYGHAAGYFSSKNGLILGRRVKDRMIVYICTIWFYLPGLKFEV
;
A
#
# COMPACT_ATOMS: atom_id res chain seq x y z
N MET A 1 20.54 43.50 64.11
CA MET A 1 19.85 43.22 62.82
C MET A 1 20.77 43.55 61.65
N GLY A 2 21.78 42.72 61.41
CA GLY A 2 22.80 42.98 60.39
C GLY A 2 23.34 41.69 59.81
N THR A 3 22.51 40.91 59.12
CA THR A 3 22.96 39.67 58.46
C THR A 3 22.00 39.16 57.36
N VAL A 4 21.42 40.00 56.49
CA VAL A 4 20.64 39.48 55.33
C VAL A 4 20.76 40.33 54.05
N ARG A 5 21.85 41.10 53.87
CA ARG A 5 22.00 41.91 52.63
C ARG A 5 23.36 41.83 51.94
N ARG A 6 24.11 40.75 52.14
CA ARG A 6 25.40 40.49 51.48
C ARG A 6 25.52 39.16 50.72
N MET A 7 24.44 38.39 50.53
CA MET A 7 24.48 37.09 49.84
C MET A 7 23.88 37.04 48.44
N THR A 8 23.58 38.18 47.80
CA THR A 8 22.97 38.19 46.45
C THR A 8 23.80 38.90 45.38
N LEU A 9 25.08 39.21 45.65
CA LEU A 9 25.95 39.85 44.64
C LEU A 9 27.29 39.11 44.39
N ILE A 10 27.57 38.01 45.10
CA ILE A 10 28.80 37.21 44.91
C ILE A 10 28.51 35.93 44.09
N GLY A 11 27.25 35.52 43.95
CA GLY A 11 26.86 34.32 43.19
C GLY A 11 26.84 34.49 41.66
N LEU A 12 26.93 35.71 41.14
CA LEU A 12 26.84 35.96 39.69
C LEU A 12 28.20 36.12 39.00
N PHE A 13 29.28 36.35 39.75
CA PHE A 13 30.64 36.52 39.18
C PHE A 13 31.50 35.24 39.21
N LEU A 14 31.08 34.20 39.94
CA LEU A 14 31.79 32.91 40.01
C LEU A 14 31.34 31.88 38.97
N LEU A 15 30.30 32.18 38.17
CA LEU A 15 29.87 31.31 37.06
C LEU A 15 30.59 31.59 35.73
N VAL A 16 31.38 32.68 35.65
CA VAL A 16 32.07 33.08 34.41
C VAL A 16 33.57 32.74 34.43
N ALA A 17 34.14 32.35 35.58
CA ALA A 17 35.59 32.14 35.72
C ALA A 17 36.07 30.67 35.82
N VAL A 18 35.18 29.67 35.72
CA VAL A 18 35.56 28.23 35.73
C VAL A 18 35.54 27.61 34.31
N VAL A 19 35.33 28.42 33.27
CA VAL A 19 35.34 27.96 31.86
C VAL A 19 36.75 27.98 31.22
N GLY A 20 37.78 28.42 31.94
CA GLY A 20 39.14 28.43 31.42
C GLY A 20 40.10 27.65 32.30
N LEU A 21 40.39 26.39 31.95
CA LEU A 21 41.72 25.74 32.00
C LEU A 21 41.59 24.25 31.63
N GLY A 22 42.31 23.87 30.58
CA GLY A 22 42.11 22.63 29.82
C GLY A 22 42.69 21.35 30.42
N ILE A 23 42.14 20.22 29.93
CA ILE A 23 42.59 18.84 30.04
C ILE A 23 42.33 18.19 28.65
N PRO A 24 43.22 17.32 28.13
CA PRO A 24 43.68 17.37 26.74
C PRO A 24 42.68 16.81 25.72
N THR A 25 42.61 17.50 24.59
CA THR A 25 41.91 17.09 23.37
C THR A 25 42.60 15.87 22.75
N SER A 26 42.21 14.69 23.21
CA SER A 26 42.46 13.44 22.49
C SER A 26 41.36 13.24 21.45
N GLY A 27 41.77 13.22 20.19
CA GLY A 27 40.98 12.71 19.07
C GLY A 27 39.79 13.59 18.66
N ALA A 28 40.06 14.71 17.99
CA ALA A 28 39.14 15.20 16.98
C ALA A 28 38.99 14.08 15.92
N ALA A 29 37.97 13.23 16.09
CA ALA A 29 37.46 12.44 15.00
C ALA A 29 37.07 13.46 13.92
N ARG A 30 37.81 13.43 12.81
CA ARG A 30 37.48 14.16 11.60
C ARG A 30 36.04 13.84 11.26
N THR A 31 35.10 14.73 11.56
CA THR A 31 33.80 14.76 10.88
C THR A 31 34.11 15.27 9.48
N GLY A 32 34.60 14.35 8.65
CA GLY A 32 34.72 14.60 7.22
C GLY A 32 33.34 14.95 6.67
N ASP A 33 33.35 15.82 5.68
CA ASP A 33 32.21 16.21 4.85
C ASP A 33 31.61 14.98 4.12
N GLU A 34 30.98 14.05 4.85
CA GLU A 34 30.25 12.90 4.30
C GLU A 34 29.01 13.35 3.51
N SER A 35 28.63 14.64 3.60
CA SER A 35 27.43 15.21 2.99
C SER A 35 27.53 15.44 1.48
N LYS A 36 28.72 15.30 0.87
CA LYS A 36 28.95 15.67 -0.55
C LYS A 36 29.73 14.62 -1.32
N ARG A 37 29.26 13.38 -1.31
CA ARG A 37 29.90 12.33 -2.10
C ARG A 37 29.64 12.54 -3.59
N VAL A 38 30.71 12.78 -4.35
CA VAL A 38 30.70 12.88 -5.81
C VAL A 38 31.47 11.71 -6.40
N ILE A 39 30.91 11.06 -7.41
CA ILE A 39 31.55 10.00 -8.20
C ILE A 39 31.65 10.51 -9.63
N GLU A 40 32.86 10.62 -10.16
CA GLU A 40 33.06 10.95 -11.57
C GLU A 40 32.70 9.74 -12.43
N VAL A 41 31.93 9.97 -13.49
CA VAL A 41 31.49 8.95 -14.45
C VAL A 41 32.01 9.33 -15.82
N GLU A 42 32.66 8.37 -16.49
CA GLU A 42 33.11 8.52 -17.87
C GLU A 42 31.93 8.48 -18.85
N GLY A 43 31.96 9.37 -19.84
CA GLY A 43 30.95 9.44 -20.89
C GLY A 43 29.73 10.33 -20.56
N PRO A 44 28.82 10.49 -21.54
CA PRO A 44 27.70 11.44 -21.45
C PRO A 44 26.43 10.85 -20.80
N VAL A 45 26.38 9.53 -20.57
CA VAL A 45 25.19 8.81 -20.08
C VAL A 45 25.52 8.10 -18.78
N VAL A 46 24.64 8.24 -17.80
CA VAL A 46 24.74 7.57 -16.50
C VAL A 46 23.61 6.55 -16.38
N TRP A 47 23.89 5.35 -15.87
CA TRP A 47 22.86 4.37 -15.56
C TRP A 47 23.02 3.75 -14.18
N ALA A 48 21.88 3.47 -13.55
CA ALA A 48 21.76 2.87 -12.23
C ALA A 48 20.86 1.63 -12.29
N VAL A 49 21.08 0.68 -11.38
CA VAL A 49 20.21 -0.48 -11.20
C VAL A 49 19.41 -0.33 -9.91
N GLN A 50 18.11 -0.64 -9.96
CA GLN A 50 17.23 -0.68 -8.79
C GLN A 50 16.72 -2.11 -8.59
N LEU A 51 16.75 -2.59 -7.34
CA LEU A 51 16.18 -3.84 -6.85
C LEU A 51 15.35 -3.51 -5.60
N SER A 52 14.24 -4.22 -5.39
CA SER A 52 13.33 -3.94 -4.28
C SER A 52 12.63 -5.22 -3.81
N ASP A 53 12.17 -5.20 -2.57
CA ASP A 53 11.29 -6.23 -2.02
C ASP A 53 11.91 -7.62 -2.17
N LEU A 54 13.11 -7.76 -1.63
CA LEU A 54 13.92 -8.98 -1.68
C LEU A 54 13.27 -10.09 -0.85
N HIS A 55 12.82 -9.72 0.35
CA HIS A 55 12.25 -10.60 1.36
C HIS A 55 13.07 -11.89 1.54
N PHE A 56 14.39 -11.77 1.74
CA PHE A 56 15.18 -12.95 2.07
C PHE A 56 14.65 -13.60 3.35
N SER A 57 14.51 -14.91 3.30
CA SER A 57 13.85 -15.64 4.37
C SER A 57 14.38 -17.04 4.53
N VAL A 58 14.58 -17.42 5.78
CA VAL A 58 14.87 -18.81 6.19
C VAL A 58 13.77 -19.79 5.78
N HIS A 59 12.56 -19.30 5.49
CA HIS A 59 11.43 -20.11 5.04
C HIS A 59 11.30 -20.17 3.51
N HIS A 60 11.99 -19.28 2.79
CA HIS A 60 11.99 -19.17 1.32
C HIS A 60 13.41 -18.92 0.79
N PRO A 61 14.32 -19.90 0.97
CA PRO A 61 15.73 -19.73 0.61
C PRO A 61 15.95 -19.56 -0.91
N ASP A 62 14.96 -19.93 -1.74
CA ASP A 62 14.98 -19.73 -3.19
C ASP A 62 15.22 -18.25 -3.56
N ARG A 63 14.70 -17.31 -2.76
CA ARG A 63 14.83 -15.86 -3.03
C ARG A 63 16.28 -15.41 -2.98
N ALA A 64 17.01 -15.84 -1.95
CA ALA A 64 18.43 -15.54 -1.75
C ALA A 64 19.32 -16.30 -2.74
N LEU A 65 19.04 -17.58 -2.97
CA LEU A 65 19.77 -18.43 -3.93
C LEU A 65 19.66 -17.89 -5.36
N ASP A 66 18.46 -17.52 -5.80
CA ASP A 66 18.25 -16.90 -7.11
C ASP A 66 18.97 -15.55 -7.19
N PHE A 67 18.93 -14.75 -6.13
CA PHE A 67 19.57 -13.42 -6.12
C PHE A 67 21.09 -13.55 -6.30
N ARG A 68 21.71 -14.44 -5.52
CA ARG A 68 23.13 -14.78 -5.62
C ARG A 68 23.50 -15.28 -7.02
N ARG A 69 22.66 -16.12 -7.62
CA ARG A 69 22.91 -16.71 -8.94
C ARG A 69 22.77 -15.70 -10.08
N LEU A 70 21.76 -14.84 -10.04
CA LEU A 70 21.33 -14.04 -11.19
C LEU A 70 21.86 -12.59 -11.13
N VAL A 71 21.88 -11.96 -9.95
CA VAL A 71 22.13 -10.52 -9.84
C VAL A 71 23.62 -10.20 -10.02
N GLY A 72 24.53 -10.98 -9.44
CA GLY A 72 25.98 -10.80 -9.63
C GLY A 72 26.39 -10.77 -11.12
N PRO A 73 26.06 -11.82 -11.90
CA PRO A 73 26.31 -11.84 -13.34
C PRO A 73 25.58 -10.73 -14.12
N ALA A 74 24.33 -10.40 -13.76
CA ALA A 74 23.59 -9.34 -14.41
C ALA A 74 24.28 -7.97 -14.22
N LEU A 75 24.71 -7.68 -13.00
CA LEU A 75 25.46 -6.46 -12.67
C LEU A 75 26.84 -6.44 -13.35
N SER A 76 27.51 -7.59 -13.49
CA SER A 76 28.77 -7.70 -14.25
C SER A 76 28.59 -7.38 -15.74
N LEU A 77 27.46 -7.79 -16.34
CA LEU A 77 27.10 -7.43 -17.71
C LEU A 77 26.79 -5.94 -17.86
N ILE A 78 25.97 -5.39 -16.95
CA ILE A 78 25.45 -4.01 -17.05
C ILE A 78 26.51 -2.96 -16.66
N ARG A 79 27.35 -3.27 -15.67
CA ARG A 79 28.31 -2.36 -15.00
C ARG A 79 27.70 -0.98 -14.70
N PRO A 80 26.66 -0.90 -13.85
CA PRO A 80 26.03 0.37 -13.51
C PRO A 80 26.94 1.28 -12.68
N SER A 81 26.70 2.59 -12.80
CA SER A 81 27.35 3.62 -11.97
C SER A 81 26.84 3.61 -10.52
N LEU A 82 25.66 3.03 -10.28
CA LEU A 82 25.02 2.98 -8.96
C LEU A 82 24.08 1.77 -8.86
N VAL A 83 24.00 1.16 -7.67
CA VAL A 83 23.05 0.08 -7.37
C VAL A 83 22.22 0.46 -6.16
N LEU A 84 20.89 0.43 -6.31
CA LEU A 84 19.91 0.86 -5.34
C LEU A 84 19.06 -0.32 -4.87
N LEU A 85 18.96 -0.51 -3.56
CA LEU A 85 18.14 -1.54 -2.90
C LEU A 85 17.04 -0.84 -2.09
N THR A 86 15.82 -0.77 -2.63
CA THR A 86 14.74 0.09 -2.14
C THR A 86 13.85 -0.56 -1.07
N GLY A 87 14.45 -1.26 -0.12
CA GLY A 87 13.78 -1.78 1.07
C GLY A 87 13.17 -3.17 0.95
N ASP A 88 12.68 -3.65 2.10
CA ASP A 88 12.23 -5.01 2.36
C ASP A 88 13.30 -6.04 1.97
N LEU A 89 14.48 -5.83 2.55
CA LEU A 89 15.67 -6.64 2.34
C LEU A 89 15.50 -8.04 2.94
N THR A 90 14.87 -8.11 4.11
CA THR A 90 14.54 -9.35 4.84
C THR A 90 13.02 -9.53 4.98
N ASP A 91 12.53 -10.75 5.23
CA ASP A 91 11.08 -11.01 5.29
C ASP A 91 10.50 -10.72 6.69
N GLY A 92 11.23 -11.05 7.77
CA GLY A 92 10.80 -10.80 9.14
C GLY A 92 9.48 -11.48 9.51
N LYS A 93 9.11 -12.56 8.80
CA LYS A 93 7.86 -13.32 8.97
C LYS A 93 8.13 -14.72 9.46
N SER A 94 7.39 -15.12 10.48
CA SER A 94 7.30 -16.53 10.89
C SER A 94 6.66 -17.41 9.82
N ARG A 95 6.96 -18.71 9.84
CA ARG A 95 6.44 -19.71 8.86
C ARG A 95 4.92 -19.72 8.70
N ASP A 96 4.15 -19.43 9.76
CA ASP A 96 2.69 -19.37 9.69
C ASP A 96 2.14 -18.00 9.25
N LEU A 97 3.03 -17.03 9.03
CA LEU A 97 2.76 -15.64 8.65
C LEU A 97 2.00 -14.83 9.70
N LEU A 98 1.92 -15.31 10.95
CA LEU A 98 1.12 -14.68 12.01
C LEU A 98 1.95 -13.82 12.95
N THR A 99 3.25 -14.07 13.06
CA THR A 99 4.19 -13.24 13.83
C THR A 99 5.17 -12.56 12.89
N MET A 100 5.32 -11.24 13.06
CA MET A 100 6.22 -10.38 12.29
C MET A 100 7.20 -9.70 13.23
N LYS A 101 8.49 -10.04 13.12
CA LYS A 101 9.59 -9.54 13.94
C LYS A 101 10.92 -9.78 13.23
N GLN A 102 11.95 -9.05 13.62
CA GLN A 102 13.31 -9.27 13.10
C GLN A 102 13.79 -10.72 13.32
N ASN A 103 14.46 -11.27 12.30
CA ASN A 103 15.16 -12.55 12.34
C ASN A 103 16.61 -12.35 11.91
N GLU A 104 17.56 -12.53 12.82
CA GLU A 104 18.98 -12.28 12.56
C GLU A 104 19.57 -13.20 11.48
N GLU A 105 19.08 -14.43 11.35
CA GLU A 105 19.56 -15.38 10.33
C GLU A 105 19.29 -14.85 8.91
N GLU A 106 18.15 -14.18 8.69
CA GLU A 106 17.81 -13.55 7.40
C GLU A 106 18.76 -12.39 7.07
N TRP A 107 19.20 -11.65 8.09
CA TRP A 107 20.17 -10.56 7.92
C TRP A 107 21.59 -11.04 7.67
N VAL A 108 22.00 -12.13 8.34
CA VAL A 108 23.27 -12.81 8.06
C VAL A 108 23.28 -13.37 6.63
N GLU A 109 22.16 -13.95 6.19
CA GLU A 109 21.98 -14.38 4.79
C GLU A 109 22.08 -13.19 3.83
N TYR A 110 21.36 -12.10 4.09
CA TYR A 110 21.43 -10.87 3.30
C TYR A 110 22.87 -10.37 3.15
N GLN A 111 23.60 -10.23 4.26
CA GLN A 111 24.99 -9.80 4.24
C GLN A 111 25.85 -10.72 3.36
N SER A 112 25.74 -12.04 3.56
CA SER A 112 26.51 -13.03 2.79
C SER A 112 26.18 -13.00 1.30
N VAL A 113 24.89 -12.89 0.94
CA VAL A 113 24.45 -12.81 -0.46
C VAL A 113 24.94 -11.52 -1.11
N MET A 114 24.84 -10.37 -0.44
CA MET A 114 25.33 -9.12 -0.99
C MET A 114 26.85 -9.10 -1.15
N ASP A 115 27.59 -9.70 -0.22
CA ASP A 115 29.05 -9.83 -0.34
C ASP A 115 29.44 -10.67 -1.57
N ASP A 116 28.73 -11.77 -1.84
CA ASP A 116 28.92 -12.58 -3.07
C ASP A 116 28.53 -11.81 -4.33
N VAL A 117 27.40 -11.10 -4.34
CA VAL A 117 26.95 -10.30 -5.49
C VAL A 117 27.94 -9.18 -5.82
N ILE A 118 28.45 -8.47 -4.81
CA ILE A 118 29.49 -7.45 -4.98
C ILE A 118 30.75 -8.09 -5.58
N GLN A 119 31.20 -9.21 -5.02
CA GLN A 119 32.39 -9.92 -5.51
C GLN A 119 32.22 -10.38 -6.97
N ARG A 120 31.10 -11.03 -7.31
CA ARG A 120 30.86 -11.61 -8.64
C ARG A 120 30.51 -10.56 -9.70
N SER A 121 29.97 -9.41 -9.29
CA SER A 121 29.74 -8.29 -10.20
C SER A 121 31.03 -7.53 -10.55
N GLY A 122 32.04 -7.58 -9.68
CA GLY A 122 33.28 -6.81 -9.82
C GLY A 122 33.09 -5.31 -9.57
N LEU A 123 31.95 -4.91 -8.98
CA LEU A 123 31.63 -3.53 -8.68
C LEU A 123 32.16 -3.12 -7.31
N ASP A 124 32.49 -1.84 -7.14
CA ASP A 124 32.85 -1.30 -5.84
C ASP A 124 31.65 -1.35 -4.88
N ARG A 125 31.83 -1.93 -3.70
CA ARG A 125 30.82 -1.94 -2.62
C ARG A 125 30.26 -0.54 -2.35
N THR A 126 31.07 0.49 -2.50
CA THR A 126 30.67 1.86 -2.17
C THR A 126 29.59 2.42 -3.10
N ILE A 127 29.34 1.85 -4.29
CA ILE A 127 28.26 2.28 -5.18
C ILE A 127 26.90 1.63 -4.88
N PHE A 128 26.83 0.76 -3.88
CA PHE A 128 25.59 0.12 -3.44
C PHE A 128 24.94 0.93 -2.32
N TYR A 129 23.66 1.26 -2.45
CA TYR A 129 22.88 1.98 -1.44
C TYR A 129 21.62 1.18 -1.12
N ASP A 130 21.43 0.85 0.16
CA ASP A 130 20.22 0.20 0.65
C ASP A 130 19.45 1.07 1.64
N VAL A 131 18.12 0.99 1.60
CA VAL A 131 17.24 1.67 2.55
C VAL A 131 16.35 0.64 3.24
N ARG A 132 15.83 0.95 4.42
CA ARG A 132 14.87 0.07 5.12
C ARG A 132 13.53 0.09 4.41
N GLY A 133 12.88 -1.07 4.35
CA GLY A 133 11.43 -1.16 4.22
C GLY A 133 10.74 -1.40 5.56
N ASN A 134 9.44 -1.67 5.54
CA ASN A 134 8.72 -1.95 6.78
C ASN A 134 9.13 -3.31 7.40
N HIS A 135 9.52 -4.28 6.58
CA HIS A 135 9.95 -5.62 7.04
C HIS A 135 11.26 -5.55 7.82
N ASP A 136 12.14 -4.66 7.38
CA ASP A 136 13.46 -4.45 7.96
C ASP A 136 13.42 -3.76 9.33
N ASN A 137 12.21 -3.39 9.79
CA ASN A 137 12.00 -2.63 11.01
C ASN A 137 10.89 -3.24 11.91
N PHE A 138 10.45 -4.48 11.67
CA PHE A 138 9.43 -5.08 12.53
C PHE A 138 9.88 -5.30 13.97
N GLY A 139 9.19 -4.63 14.91
CA GLY A 139 9.38 -4.81 16.35
C GLY A 139 10.73 -4.29 16.87
N VAL A 140 11.39 -3.40 16.14
CA VAL A 140 12.67 -2.78 16.53
C VAL A 140 12.40 -1.58 17.45
N PRO A 141 12.79 -1.64 18.73
CA PRO A 141 12.42 -0.60 19.71
C PRO A 141 13.20 0.71 19.55
N ALA A 142 14.39 0.67 18.95
CA ALA A 142 15.24 1.83 18.75
C ALA A 142 16.27 1.59 17.64
N VAL A 143 16.46 2.59 16.77
CA VAL A 143 17.57 2.66 15.80
C VAL A 143 18.92 2.65 16.53
N GLY A 144 19.88 1.89 16.01
CA GLY A 144 21.20 1.64 16.60
C GLY A 144 21.18 0.67 17.79
N GLY A 145 20.02 0.16 18.19
CA GLY A 145 19.89 -0.81 19.28
C GLY A 145 20.29 -2.24 18.88
N ALA A 146 20.29 -3.16 19.84
CA ALA A 146 20.68 -4.56 19.64
C ALA A 146 19.84 -5.34 18.60
N LEU A 147 18.61 -4.87 18.33
CA LEU A 147 17.68 -5.48 17.37
C LEU A 147 17.61 -4.72 16.04
N ASP A 148 18.36 -3.63 15.89
CA ASP A 148 18.44 -2.89 14.63
C ASP A 148 19.49 -3.56 13.73
N PHE A 149 19.06 -4.65 13.10
CA PHE A 149 19.90 -5.45 12.24
C PHE A 149 20.24 -4.77 10.92
N PHE A 150 19.41 -3.85 10.43
CA PHE A 150 19.78 -3.00 9.30
C PHE A 150 21.09 -2.25 9.59
N SER A 151 21.18 -1.52 10.71
CA SER A 151 22.41 -0.79 11.07
C SER A 151 23.65 -1.68 11.23
N LYS A 152 23.45 -2.97 11.54
CA LYS A 152 24.52 -3.95 11.76
C LYS A 152 24.97 -4.66 10.46
N TYR A 153 24.03 -5.05 9.61
CA TYR A 153 24.26 -5.98 8.49
C TYR A 153 24.10 -5.35 7.11
N SER A 154 23.37 -4.24 7.00
CA SER A 154 23.13 -3.58 5.71
C SER A 154 24.42 -2.98 5.13
N ILE A 155 24.43 -2.76 3.83
CA ILE A 155 25.55 -2.15 3.12
C ILE A 155 25.77 -0.72 3.62
N ASN A 156 24.70 0.07 3.76
CA ASN A 156 24.80 1.42 4.32
C ASN A 156 25.31 1.40 5.76
N GLY A 157 24.77 0.52 6.61
CA GLY A 157 25.19 0.37 8.01
C GLY A 157 26.68 0.03 8.14
N ARG A 158 27.17 -0.92 7.33
CA ARG A 158 28.58 -1.35 7.29
C ARG A 158 29.53 -0.30 6.71
N LEU A 159 29.03 0.58 5.83
CA LEU A 159 29.79 1.71 5.28
C LEU A 159 29.66 2.99 6.12
N GLY A 160 29.03 2.93 7.29
CA GLY A 160 28.88 4.09 8.18
C GLY A 160 27.79 5.09 7.75
N ARG A 161 27.06 4.82 6.67
CA ARG A 161 25.94 5.63 6.15
C ARG A 161 24.70 5.43 7.01
N ARG A 162 24.65 6.11 8.15
CA ARG A 162 23.62 5.94 9.20
C ARG A 162 22.54 7.00 9.19
N SER A 163 22.65 8.04 8.37
CA SER A 163 21.58 9.03 8.23
C SER A 163 20.33 8.39 7.60
N ASN A 164 19.15 8.93 7.93
CA ASN A 164 17.91 8.58 7.24
C ASN A 164 17.86 9.14 5.82
N VAL A 165 18.70 10.14 5.52
CA VAL A 165 18.86 10.72 4.18
C VAL A 165 20.31 10.55 3.75
N ASN A 166 20.54 9.79 2.69
CA ASN A 166 21.88 9.63 2.12
C ASN A 166 21.87 10.08 0.67
N SER A 167 22.78 10.98 0.31
CA SER A 167 22.90 11.48 -1.06
C SER A 167 24.16 10.99 -1.75
N VAL A 168 24.11 10.92 -3.07
CA VAL A 168 25.28 10.69 -3.93
C VAL A 168 25.09 11.43 -5.23
N THR A 169 26.14 12.11 -5.68
CA THR A 169 26.14 12.81 -6.97
C THR A 169 27.03 12.05 -7.94
N LEU A 170 26.46 11.62 -9.06
CA LEU A 170 27.22 11.13 -10.19
C LEU A 170 27.50 12.33 -11.11
N GLN A 171 28.75 12.57 -11.46
CA GLN A 171 29.16 13.73 -12.24
C GLN A 171 29.73 13.30 -13.58
N THR A 172 29.20 13.87 -14.65
CA THR A 172 29.76 13.78 -16.00
C THR A 172 30.43 15.11 -16.37
N PRO A 173 31.17 15.17 -17.48
CA PRO A 173 31.72 16.43 -17.98
C PRO A 173 30.66 17.52 -18.18
N GLU A 174 29.43 17.15 -18.53
CA GLU A 174 28.36 18.09 -18.90
C GLU A 174 27.33 18.34 -17.78
N ARG A 175 27.09 17.36 -16.89
CA ARG A 175 25.93 17.38 -15.97
C ARG A 175 26.23 16.72 -14.62
N LYS A 176 25.47 17.13 -13.60
CA LYS A 176 25.40 16.44 -12.30
C LYS A 176 24.10 15.65 -12.18
N HIS A 177 24.17 14.48 -11.57
CA HIS A 177 23.05 13.59 -11.33
C HIS A 177 22.97 13.27 -9.84
N LEU A 178 22.08 13.95 -9.13
CA LEU A 178 21.91 13.81 -7.69
C LEU A 178 20.89 12.71 -7.39
N PHE A 179 21.30 11.72 -6.60
CA PHE A 179 20.44 10.69 -6.05
C PHE A 179 20.30 10.91 -4.55
N VAL A 180 19.07 10.94 -4.03
CA VAL A 180 18.77 11.11 -2.59
C VAL A 180 17.96 9.92 -2.09
N GLY A 181 18.57 9.10 -1.25
CA GLY A 181 17.98 7.92 -0.63
C GLY A 181 17.33 8.24 0.70
N LEU A 182 16.15 7.67 0.94
CA LEU A 182 15.26 8.01 2.03
C LEU A 182 14.85 6.76 2.83
N ASP A 183 15.25 6.70 4.10
CA ASP A 183 14.70 5.79 5.09
C ASP A 183 13.58 6.50 5.86
N SER A 184 12.36 6.35 5.35
CA SER A 184 11.14 6.84 6.02
C SER A 184 10.47 5.77 6.88
N SER A 185 11.17 4.70 7.26
CA SER A 185 10.60 3.71 8.18
C SER A 185 10.37 4.33 9.57
N MET A 186 9.42 3.78 10.32
CA MET A 186 9.08 4.32 11.65
C MET A 186 10.30 4.28 12.58
N ARG A 187 10.69 5.41 13.18
CA ARG A 187 11.86 5.48 14.09
C ARG A 187 11.84 4.42 15.20
N VAL A 188 10.64 4.03 15.63
CA VAL A 188 10.38 2.92 16.54
C VAL A 188 9.52 1.92 15.79
N GLY A 189 10.13 0.85 15.29
CA GLY A 189 9.47 -0.16 14.50
C GLY A 189 8.51 -1.02 15.33
N ILE A 190 7.23 -1.06 14.94
CA ILE A 190 6.23 -1.89 15.60
C ILE A 190 6.06 -3.23 14.87
N ARG A 191 5.59 -4.26 15.57
CA ARG A 191 5.24 -5.53 14.93
C ARG A 191 4.09 -5.32 13.95
N GLY A 192 4.11 -6.06 12.84
CA GLY A 192 2.97 -6.12 11.93
C GLY A 192 1.73 -6.75 12.60
N PRO A 193 0.52 -6.50 12.06
CA PRO A 193 0.25 -5.86 10.77
C PRO A 193 0.24 -4.32 10.79
N THR A 194 0.52 -3.66 11.90
CA THR A 194 0.41 -2.19 12.02
C THR A 194 1.69 -1.44 11.69
N ASN A 195 2.56 -1.97 10.81
CA ASN A 195 3.77 -1.29 10.36
C ASN A 195 3.83 -1.42 8.84
N LEU A 196 3.11 -0.53 8.16
CA LEU A 196 2.78 -0.55 6.73
C LEU A 196 3.12 0.77 6.05
N PHE A 197 3.02 1.91 6.74
CA PHE A 197 3.25 3.23 6.17
C PHE A 197 4.69 3.69 6.40
N GLY A 198 5.19 4.54 5.50
CA GLY A 198 6.33 5.40 5.78
C GLY A 198 5.93 6.52 6.76
N HIS A 199 6.81 6.85 7.70
CA HIS A 199 6.64 7.85 8.75
C HIS A 199 7.77 8.89 8.66
N PRO A 200 7.77 9.77 7.65
CA PRO A 200 8.78 10.81 7.53
C PRO A 200 8.69 11.77 8.72
N THR A 201 9.83 12.10 9.34
CA THR A 201 9.90 13.10 10.42
C THR A 201 10.19 14.48 9.86
N ASP A 202 9.91 15.53 10.65
CA ASP A 202 10.23 16.90 10.25
C ASP A 202 11.73 17.12 10.01
N GLU A 203 12.59 16.46 10.81
CA GLU A 203 14.03 16.51 10.63
C GLU A 203 14.44 15.84 9.31
N MET A 204 13.90 14.67 9.00
CA MET A 204 14.17 13.96 7.75
C MET A 204 13.73 14.79 6.53
N LEU A 205 12.56 15.44 6.60
CA LEU A 205 12.08 16.31 5.52
C LEU A 205 12.97 17.54 5.35
N ALA A 206 13.44 18.15 6.43
CA ALA A 206 14.37 19.27 6.38
C ALA A 206 15.74 18.87 5.80
N GLU A 207 16.26 17.70 6.18
CA GLU A 207 17.50 17.16 5.61
C GLU A 207 17.34 16.83 4.13
N THR A 208 16.20 16.24 3.73
CA THR A 208 15.87 15.98 2.32
C THR A 208 15.84 17.28 1.51
N ASP A 209 15.21 18.32 2.05
CA ASP A 209 15.16 19.65 1.43
C ASP A 209 16.56 20.24 1.25
N ALA A 210 17.42 20.13 2.27
CA ALA A 210 18.80 20.61 2.21
C ALA A 210 19.65 19.85 1.19
N GLN A 211 19.53 18.52 1.14
CA GLN A 211 20.27 17.67 0.20
C GLN A 211 19.83 17.93 -1.25
N LEU A 212 18.53 18.07 -1.50
CA LEU A 212 18.03 18.40 -2.83
C LEU A 212 18.42 19.81 -3.27
N SER A 213 18.64 20.74 -2.33
CA SER A 213 19.09 22.11 -2.61
C SER A 213 20.60 22.23 -2.85
N GLN A 214 21.39 21.18 -2.59
CA GLN A 214 22.85 21.24 -2.47
C GLN A 214 23.56 21.87 -3.69
N TRP A 215 23.01 21.69 -4.89
CA TRP A 215 23.62 22.13 -6.14
C TRP A 215 22.92 23.32 -6.81
N ASP A 216 21.88 23.87 -6.18
CA ASP A 216 21.04 24.91 -6.79
C ASP A 216 21.77 26.25 -6.94
N SER A 217 22.67 26.57 -6.01
CA SER A 217 23.44 27.83 -5.99
C SER A 217 24.90 27.67 -6.45
N LEU A 218 25.37 26.45 -6.67
CA LEU A 218 26.81 26.11 -6.79
C LEU A 218 27.19 25.44 -8.11
N SER A 219 26.25 25.18 -9.02
CA SER A 219 26.54 24.41 -10.23
C SER A 219 26.60 25.28 -11.49
N GLY A 220 27.78 25.37 -12.12
CA GLY A 220 27.91 25.79 -13.52
C GLY A 220 27.44 24.72 -14.52
N LYS A 221 26.84 23.62 -14.03
CA LYS A 221 26.36 22.48 -14.81
C LYS A 221 24.91 22.19 -14.42
N PRO A 222 24.01 21.85 -15.34
CA PRO A 222 22.66 21.39 -15.01
C PRO A 222 22.67 20.21 -14.04
N VAL A 223 21.60 20.07 -13.24
CA VAL A 223 21.45 18.99 -12.26
C VAL A 223 20.17 18.21 -12.54
N THR A 224 20.28 16.89 -12.67
CA THR A 224 19.12 15.98 -12.66
C THR A 224 18.99 15.37 -11.27
N LYS A 225 17.83 15.53 -10.62
CA LYS A 225 17.58 15.06 -9.24
C LYS A 225 16.64 13.85 -9.27
N ILE A 226 17.02 12.77 -8.58
CA ILE A 226 16.20 11.56 -8.39
C ILE A 226 16.18 11.23 -6.90
N SER A 227 15.01 10.95 -6.36
CA SER A 227 14.86 10.45 -4.99
C SER A 227 14.51 8.96 -5.02
N PHE A 228 14.94 8.21 -4.01
CA PHE A 228 14.58 6.80 -3.88
C PHE A 228 14.27 6.44 -2.43
N GLY A 229 13.35 5.51 -2.23
CA GLY A 229 12.89 5.07 -0.92
C GLY A 229 12.08 3.80 -1.05
N HIS A 230 11.53 3.31 0.06
CA HIS A 230 10.72 2.10 0.02
C HIS A 230 9.24 2.37 -0.26
N PHE A 231 8.64 3.29 0.50
CA PHE A 231 7.19 3.51 0.49
C PHE A 231 6.74 4.41 -0.66
N PRO A 232 5.71 4.01 -1.44
CA PRO A 232 4.96 4.92 -2.29
C PRO A 232 4.31 6.03 -1.47
N LEU A 233 4.08 7.19 -2.08
CA LEU A 233 3.53 8.37 -1.40
C LEU A 233 2.09 8.16 -0.94
N SER A 234 1.32 7.27 -1.59
CA SER A 234 0.00 6.81 -1.13
C SER A 234 0.03 6.03 0.18
N PHE A 235 1.19 5.47 0.54
CA PHE A 235 1.50 4.77 1.77
C PHE A 235 2.56 5.51 2.60
N SER A 236 2.64 6.83 2.48
CA SER A 236 3.45 7.68 3.36
C SER A 236 2.53 8.55 4.22
N ALA A 237 2.77 8.57 5.53
CA ALA A 237 2.15 9.51 6.46
C ALA A 237 2.72 10.93 6.25
N ALA A 238 2.00 11.91 6.80
CA ALA A 238 2.54 13.25 7.00
C ALA A 238 3.42 13.27 8.26
N SER A 239 4.37 14.19 8.32
CA SER A 239 5.16 14.44 9.53
C SER A 239 4.32 15.07 10.64
N ASP A 240 4.90 15.25 11.82
CA ASP A 240 4.23 15.87 12.98
C ASP A 240 3.76 17.30 12.68
N SER A 241 4.51 18.07 11.88
CA SER A 241 4.07 19.40 11.40
C SER A 241 3.05 19.37 10.25
N GLY A 242 2.67 18.18 9.76
CA GLY A 242 1.73 17.99 8.67
C GLY A 242 2.33 18.09 7.27
N LYS A 243 3.66 18.25 7.15
CA LYS A 243 4.37 18.29 5.87
C LYS A 243 4.49 16.90 5.26
N THR A 244 4.64 16.83 3.94
CA THR A 244 4.75 15.56 3.20
C THR A 244 5.96 15.50 2.30
N LEU A 245 6.45 14.28 2.00
CA LEU A 245 7.49 14.06 0.99
C LEU A 245 7.08 14.61 -0.39
N LYS A 246 5.80 14.51 -0.74
CA LYS A 246 5.24 15.05 -1.99
C LYS A 246 5.54 16.55 -2.14
N GLU A 247 5.36 17.33 -1.08
CA GLU A 247 5.61 18.79 -1.09
C GLU A 247 7.09 19.10 -1.33
N ILE A 248 7.99 18.37 -0.66
CA ILE A 248 9.43 18.54 -0.85
C ILE A 248 9.85 18.17 -2.28
N PHE A 249 9.34 17.07 -2.82
CA PHE A 249 9.66 16.63 -4.18
C PHE A 249 9.14 17.58 -5.26
N LEU A 250 7.94 18.14 -5.08
CA LEU A 250 7.39 19.18 -5.96
C LEU A 250 8.24 20.45 -5.92
N LYS A 251 8.55 20.95 -4.71
CA LYS A 251 9.41 22.13 -4.51
C LYS A 251 10.73 22.02 -5.28
N HIS A 252 11.31 20.82 -5.32
CA HIS A 252 12.60 20.56 -5.98
C HIS A 252 12.48 20.13 -7.44
N SER A 253 11.26 19.92 -7.96
CA SER A 253 10.99 19.44 -9.32
C SER A 253 11.90 18.26 -9.70
N ILE A 254 11.97 17.26 -8.83
CA ILE A 254 12.78 16.06 -9.08
C ILE A 254 12.27 15.36 -10.34
N SER A 255 13.15 14.69 -11.09
CA SER A 255 12.71 13.98 -12.29
C SER A 255 11.85 12.77 -11.94
N ALA A 256 12.26 12.00 -10.93
CA ALA A 256 11.48 10.88 -10.44
C ALA A 256 11.75 10.55 -8.96
N TYR A 257 10.73 10.03 -8.29
CA TYR A 257 10.82 9.24 -7.06
C TYR A 257 10.64 7.75 -7.41
N ILE A 258 11.62 6.91 -7.08
CA ILE A 258 11.58 5.47 -7.35
C ILE A 258 11.44 4.67 -6.05
N CYS A 259 10.52 3.69 -6.04
CA CYS A 259 10.16 2.97 -4.81
C CYS A 259 9.70 1.52 -5.05
N GLY A 260 9.37 0.81 -3.97
CA GLY A 260 8.90 -0.59 -3.93
C GLY A 260 7.60 -0.76 -3.13
N HIS A 261 7.55 -1.75 -2.24
CA HIS A 261 6.50 -2.01 -1.23
C HIS A 261 5.21 -2.68 -1.73
N LEU A 262 4.64 -2.24 -2.86
CA LEU A 262 3.33 -2.74 -3.28
C LEU A 262 3.41 -4.15 -3.87
N HIS A 263 4.55 -4.51 -4.45
CA HIS A 263 4.76 -5.73 -5.22
C HIS A 263 3.92 -5.76 -6.50
N SER A 264 4.30 -6.65 -7.41
CA SER A 264 3.64 -6.85 -8.71
C SER A 264 2.19 -7.38 -8.62
N ARG A 265 1.68 -7.68 -7.42
CA ARG A 265 0.31 -8.21 -7.20
C ARG A 265 -0.78 -7.18 -7.50
N PHE A 266 -0.51 -5.89 -7.35
CA PHE A 266 -1.50 -4.84 -7.60
C PHE A 266 -1.55 -4.34 -9.04
N GLY A 267 -0.55 -4.68 -9.85
CA GLY A 267 -0.47 -4.32 -11.25
C GLY A 267 0.98 -4.19 -11.69
N LYS A 268 1.19 -4.01 -13.00
CA LYS A 268 2.49 -3.63 -13.56
C LYS A 268 2.57 -2.12 -13.82
N ASN A 269 1.43 -1.42 -13.79
CA ASN A 269 1.34 0.02 -14.06
C ASN A 269 1.18 0.85 -12.77
N LEU A 270 2.04 0.59 -11.79
CA LEU A 270 2.13 1.36 -10.54
C LEU A 270 3.05 2.56 -10.72
N LYS A 271 2.51 3.58 -11.37
CA LYS A 271 3.21 4.83 -11.67
C LYS A 271 2.23 5.98 -11.50
N ARG A 272 2.71 7.13 -11.04
CA ARG A 272 1.88 8.31 -10.78
C ARG A 272 2.62 9.59 -11.13
N HIS A 273 1.96 10.50 -11.84
CA HIS A 273 2.49 11.84 -12.07
C HIS A 273 1.94 12.78 -11.01
N HIS A 274 2.83 13.55 -10.39
CA HIS A 274 2.50 14.59 -9.42
C HIS A 274 2.77 15.94 -10.06
N ARG A 275 1.82 16.87 -9.93
CA ARG A 275 1.97 18.25 -10.42
C ARG A 275 1.39 19.19 -9.37
N SER A 276 2.06 20.31 -9.14
CA SER A 276 1.54 21.42 -8.34
C SER A 276 0.46 22.11 -9.15
N SER A 277 -0.74 22.27 -8.58
CA SER A 277 -1.84 22.98 -9.22
C SER A 277 -2.22 24.19 -8.39
N ASP A 278 -2.30 25.37 -9.02
CA ASP A 278 -2.80 26.60 -8.37
C ASP A 278 -4.27 26.49 -7.92
N ARG A 279 -4.98 25.48 -8.42
CA ARG A 279 -6.36 25.12 -8.05
C ARG A 279 -6.41 23.70 -7.51
N VAL A 280 -5.82 23.48 -6.33
CA VAL A 280 -6.01 22.21 -5.61
C VAL A 280 -7.50 22.08 -5.31
N LEU A 281 -8.22 21.31 -6.13
CA LEU A 281 -9.54 20.83 -5.75
C LEU A 281 -9.35 20.04 -4.46
N SER A 282 -10.19 20.30 -3.45
CA SER A 282 -10.10 19.64 -2.13
C SER A 282 -10.09 18.11 -2.21
N SER A 283 -10.56 17.52 -3.32
CA SER A 283 -10.52 16.10 -3.62
C SER A 283 -9.13 15.53 -3.95
N GLU A 284 -8.23 16.30 -4.57
CA GLU A 284 -6.88 15.82 -4.95
C GLU A 284 -5.98 15.53 -3.75
N ARG A 285 -6.33 16.10 -2.58
CA ARG A 285 -5.73 15.76 -1.29
C ARG A 285 -6.00 14.30 -0.89
N PHE A 286 -7.09 13.71 -1.34
CA PHE A 286 -7.56 12.40 -0.92
C PHE A 286 -7.39 11.32 -1.99
N PHE A 287 -7.66 11.66 -3.26
CA PHE A 287 -7.54 10.71 -4.35
C PHE A 287 -7.19 11.40 -5.68
N GLN A 288 -6.43 10.68 -6.50
CA GLN A 288 -6.21 11.00 -7.91
C GLN A 288 -6.84 9.88 -8.74
N LEU A 289 -7.75 10.21 -9.64
CA LEU A 289 -8.53 9.19 -10.37
C LEU A 289 -7.74 8.54 -11.51
N ASN A 290 -6.77 9.27 -12.07
CA ASN A 290 -5.95 8.83 -13.19
C ASN A 290 -4.48 8.99 -12.87
N MET A 291 -3.64 8.31 -13.65
CA MET A 291 -2.20 8.37 -13.50
C MET A 291 -1.61 9.77 -13.64
N LYS A 292 -2.25 10.63 -14.44
CA LYS A 292 -1.91 12.03 -14.61
C LYS A 292 -3.08 12.90 -14.12
N PRO A 293 -2.81 14.02 -13.44
CA PRO A 293 -3.82 15.04 -13.20
C PRO A 293 -4.38 15.53 -14.55
N GLN A 294 -5.68 15.82 -14.62
CA GLN A 294 -6.28 16.36 -15.83
C GLN A 294 -5.71 17.75 -16.07
N ALA A 295 -4.89 17.91 -17.12
CA ALA A 295 -4.36 19.21 -17.47
C ALA A 295 -5.54 20.12 -17.87
N SER A 296 -5.72 21.23 -17.16
CA SER A 296 -6.32 22.40 -17.80
C SER A 296 -5.43 22.71 -18.99
N ALA A 297 -5.99 22.84 -20.19
CA ALA A 297 -5.26 23.27 -21.38
C ALA A 297 -4.73 24.69 -21.12
N THR A 298 -3.57 24.80 -20.49
CA THR A 298 -2.85 26.05 -20.32
C THR A 298 -1.94 26.16 -21.52
N THR A 299 -2.22 27.13 -22.38
CA THR A 299 -1.23 27.68 -23.31
C THR A 299 0.09 27.88 -22.55
N GLN A 300 1.14 27.17 -22.97
CA GLN A 300 2.43 27.18 -22.28
C GLN A 300 2.97 28.62 -22.31
N ASN A 301 3.26 29.19 -21.13
CA ASN A 301 3.77 30.55 -21.06
C ASN A 301 5.28 30.53 -21.35
N CYS A 302 5.68 30.87 -22.58
CA CYS A 302 7.08 30.99 -22.99
C CYS A 302 7.72 32.34 -22.60
N SER A 303 7.12 33.10 -21.69
CA SER A 303 7.73 34.33 -21.18
C SER A 303 9.06 34.04 -20.46
N LEU A 304 10.09 34.83 -20.76
CA LEU A 304 11.40 34.76 -20.09
C LEU A 304 11.20 34.92 -18.56
N GLY A 305 11.70 33.94 -17.79
CA GLY A 305 11.65 33.98 -16.32
C GLY A 305 10.43 33.34 -15.66
N ALA A 306 9.44 32.82 -16.42
CA ALA A 306 8.37 32.04 -15.81
C ALA A 306 8.94 30.76 -15.15
N PRO A 307 8.65 30.44 -13.88
CA PRO A 307 9.14 29.21 -13.27
C PRO A 307 8.52 27.99 -13.97
N PRO A 308 9.29 26.89 -14.17
CA PRO A 308 8.73 25.65 -14.68
C PRO A 308 7.66 25.11 -13.72
N ALA A 309 6.72 24.34 -14.26
CA ALA A 309 5.72 23.71 -13.41
C ALA A 309 6.40 22.73 -12.45
N GLU A 310 6.10 22.85 -11.17
CA GLU A 310 6.54 21.90 -10.16
C GLU A 310 5.84 20.55 -10.42
N GLU A 311 6.61 19.55 -10.83
CA GLU A 311 6.10 18.22 -11.14
C GLU A 311 7.17 17.15 -10.92
N PHE A 312 6.75 15.90 -10.80
CA PHE A 312 7.65 14.75 -10.84
C PHE A 312 6.89 13.44 -11.12
N TRP A 313 7.64 12.41 -11.52
CA TRP A 313 7.15 11.05 -11.65
C TRP A 313 7.40 10.21 -10.40
N GLU A 314 6.41 9.44 -9.96
CA GLU A 314 6.57 8.37 -8.98
C GLU A 314 6.48 7.02 -9.70
N TRP A 315 7.51 6.17 -9.54
CA TRP A 315 7.61 4.86 -10.18
C TRP A 315 7.86 3.75 -9.17
N GLU A 316 6.82 2.98 -8.87
CA GLU A 316 6.95 1.71 -8.16
C GLU A 316 7.46 0.62 -9.12
N MET A 317 8.37 -0.22 -8.62
CA MET A 317 8.92 -1.35 -9.35
C MET A 317 8.34 -2.68 -8.86
N GLY A 318 8.32 -3.68 -9.74
CA GLY A 318 7.95 -5.03 -9.35
C GLY A 318 8.95 -5.64 -8.35
N ASP A 319 8.47 -6.60 -7.57
CA ASP A 319 9.22 -7.24 -6.48
C ASP A 319 10.24 -8.29 -6.96
N TRP A 320 11.33 -8.42 -6.20
CA TRP A 320 12.20 -9.59 -6.32
C TRP A 320 11.53 -10.86 -5.79
N ARG A 321 10.80 -10.75 -4.68
CA ARG A 321 10.20 -11.84 -3.89
C ARG A 321 9.50 -12.93 -4.71
N LYS A 322 8.71 -12.56 -5.73
CA LYS A 322 7.95 -13.49 -6.59
C LYS A 322 8.32 -13.37 -8.06
N SER A 323 8.64 -12.16 -8.50
CA SER A 323 8.80 -11.83 -9.92
C SER A 323 10.27 -11.69 -10.34
N ARG A 324 11.23 -11.65 -9.41
CA ARG A 324 12.68 -11.54 -9.70
C ARG A 324 12.97 -10.35 -10.62
N MET A 325 12.27 -9.24 -10.40
CA MET A 325 12.39 -8.06 -11.23
C MET A 325 13.63 -7.26 -10.87
N MET A 326 14.25 -6.65 -11.88
CA MET A 326 15.36 -5.70 -11.75
C MET A 326 15.12 -4.52 -12.69
N ARG A 327 15.28 -3.29 -12.22
CA ARG A 327 15.13 -2.09 -13.05
C ARG A 327 16.50 -1.54 -13.44
N ILE A 328 16.65 -1.14 -14.70
CA ILE A 328 17.78 -0.32 -15.16
C ILE A 328 17.24 1.07 -15.48
N LEU A 329 17.79 2.08 -14.83
CA LEU A 329 17.53 3.50 -15.04
C LEU A 329 18.68 4.12 -15.83
N ALA A 330 18.40 4.93 -16.84
CA ALA A 330 19.41 5.69 -17.57
C ALA A 330 19.05 7.17 -17.64
N ILE A 331 20.05 8.02 -17.49
CA ILE A 331 19.96 9.48 -17.60
C ILE A 331 20.86 9.93 -18.75
N ASP A 332 20.23 10.45 -19.79
CA ASP A 332 20.90 10.80 -21.05
C ASP A 332 20.57 12.24 -21.47
N GLY A 333 21.53 13.15 -21.31
CA GLY A 333 21.33 14.58 -21.59
C GLY A 333 20.24 15.21 -20.73
N GLY A 334 19.98 14.66 -19.53
CA GLY A 334 18.90 15.08 -18.63
C GLY A 334 17.58 14.32 -18.81
N HIS A 335 17.42 13.53 -19.87
CA HIS A 335 16.26 12.66 -20.07
C HIS A 335 16.38 11.42 -19.20
N VAL A 336 15.35 11.13 -18.40
CA VAL A 336 15.33 9.97 -17.50
C VAL A 336 14.46 8.88 -18.11
N SER A 337 15.06 7.73 -18.39
CA SER A 337 14.40 6.55 -18.95
C SER A 337 14.66 5.33 -18.09
N TYR A 338 13.77 4.34 -18.10
CA TYR A 338 14.00 3.08 -17.41
C TYR A 338 13.45 1.89 -18.18
N MET A 339 13.91 0.70 -17.80
CA MET A 339 13.28 -0.58 -18.14
C MET A 339 13.23 -1.49 -16.93
N ASP A 340 12.25 -2.38 -16.90
CA ASP A 340 12.16 -3.47 -15.93
C ASP A 340 12.49 -4.80 -16.64
N ILE A 341 13.40 -5.58 -16.07
CA ILE A 341 13.85 -6.87 -16.58
C ILE A 341 13.33 -7.97 -15.64
N ASP A 342 12.77 -9.01 -16.23
CA ASP A 342 12.39 -10.24 -15.55
C ASP A 342 13.56 -11.23 -15.57
N LEU A 343 14.22 -11.45 -14.43
CA LEU A 343 15.32 -12.41 -14.31
C LEU A 343 14.83 -13.84 -14.01
N LYS A 344 13.53 -14.06 -13.78
CA LYS A 344 12.97 -15.41 -13.56
C LYS A 344 13.12 -16.29 -14.79
N SER A 345 13.06 -15.69 -15.98
CA SER A 345 13.29 -16.37 -17.26
C SER A 345 14.78 -16.59 -17.57
N GLY A 346 15.68 -16.22 -16.66
CA GLY A 346 17.12 -16.22 -16.84
C GLY A 346 17.66 -14.87 -17.31
N LEU A 347 18.99 -14.71 -17.20
CA LEU A 347 19.67 -13.52 -17.70
C LEU A 347 19.68 -13.54 -19.23
N LYS A 348 19.15 -12.49 -19.86
CA LYS A 348 19.25 -12.32 -21.31
C LYS A 348 20.70 -12.05 -21.70
N GLU A 349 21.16 -12.64 -22.81
CA GLU A 349 22.51 -12.41 -23.33
C GLU A 349 22.71 -10.94 -23.77
N THR A 350 21.63 -10.31 -24.25
CA THR A 350 21.59 -8.93 -24.73
C THR A 350 20.43 -8.18 -24.09
N ILE A 351 20.68 -6.95 -23.65
CA ILE A 351 19.71 -6.02 -23.06
C ILE A 351 19.80 -4.70 -23.82
N ILE A 352 18.66 -4.15 -24.26
CA ILE A 352 18.59 -2.92 -25.06
C ILE A 352 17.72 -1.91 -24.32
N LEU A 353 18.32 -0.83 -23.80
CA LEU A 353 17.65 0.27 -23.08
C LEU A 353 17.62 1.52 -23.96
N PRO A 354 16.48 1.83 -24.59
CA PRO A 354 16.39 3.05 -25.38
C PRO A 354 16.27 4.27 -24.46
N THR A 355 17.20 5.21 -24.60
CA THR A 355 17.38 6.38 -23.73
C THR A 355 16.65 7.62 -24.25
N PHE A 356 16.55 7.75 -25.58
CA PHE A 356 15.81 8.83 -26.24
C PHE A 356 15.31 8.38 -27.63
N PRO A 357 14.09 8.74 -28.08
CA PRO A 357 13.08 9.54 -27.38
C PRO A 357 12.42 8.79 -26.22
N LEU A 358 11.88 9.52 -25.25
CA LEU A 358 11.27 8.96 -24.03
C LEU A 358 9.91 8.29 -24.30
N ASP A 359 9.54 7.33 -23.44
CA ASP A 359 8.20 6.74 -23.44
C ASP A 359 7.17 7.81 -23.02
N SER A 360 6.30 8.19 -23.95
CA SER A 360 5.32 9.27 -23.75
C SER A 360 4.28 8.94 -22.68
N ARG A 361 4.11 7.67 -22.32
CA ARG A 361 3.13 7.26 -21.31
C ARG A 361 3.57 7.73 -19.94
N PHE A 362 4.82 7.48 -19.56
CA PHE A 362 5.25 7.48 -18.15
C PHE A 362 6.59 8.16 -17.85
N MET A 363 7.28 8.68 -18.87
CA MET A 363 8.63 9.27 -18.71
C MET A 363 8.70 10.73 -19.16
N SER A 364 7.75 11.20 -19.99
CA SER A 364 7.71 12.61 -20.41
C SER A 364 7.22 13.54 -19.29
N THR A 365 7.80 14.74 -19.20
CA THR A 365 7.44 15.80 -18.26
C THR A 365 7.01 17.07 -19.01
N SER A 366 6.27 17.97 -18.35
CA SER A 366 5.98 19.30 -18.89
C SER A 366 7.23 20.14 -19.11
N LEU A 367 8.32 19.89 -18.36
CA LEU A 367 9.62 20.49 -18.65
C LEU A 367 10.13 20.09 -20.05
N SER A 368 10.03 18.82 -20.43
CA SER A 368 10.41 18.37 -21.78
C SER A 368 9.60 19.08 -22.86
N HIS A 369 8.28 19.23 -22.65
CA HIS A 369 7.41 19.98 -23.55
C HIS A 369 7.79 21.46 -23.63
N ARG A 370 8.06 22.09 -22.48
CA ARG A 370 8.46 23.51 -22.42
C ARG A 370 9.81 23.76 -23.08
N THR A 371 10.82 22.93 -22.81
CA THR A 371 12.13 23.00 -23.46
C THR A 371 11.96 22.90 -24.96
N TYR A 372 11.09 21.99 -25.43
CA TYR A 372 10.82 21.84 -26.85
C TYR A 372 10.10 23.03 -27.49
N GLU A 373 9.03 23.54 -26.86
CA GLU A 373 8.23 24.65 -27.43
C GLU A 373 8.86 26.03 -27.25
N CYS A 374 9.52 26.29 -26.12
CA CYS A 374 9.94 27.63 -25.71
C CYS A 374 11.44 27.90 -25.92
N GLU A 375 12.29 26.89 -26.06
CA GLU A 375 13.71 27.13 -26.35
C GLU A 375 13.92 27.33 -27.86
N PHE A 376 14.52 28.46 -28.22
CA PHE A 376 14.83 28.81 -29.62
C PHE A 376 15.80 27.81 -30.29
N MET A 377 16.59 27.07 -29.51
CA MET A 377 17.46 26.00 -29.97
C MET A 377 17.10 24.70 -29.24
N VAL A 378 16.55 23.74 -29.97
CA VAL A 378 16.27 22.41 -29.44
C VAL A 378 17.61 21.73 -29.10
N PRO A 379 17.77 21.12 -27.90
CA PRO A 379 19.03 20.48 -27.53
C PRO A 379 19.46 19.41 -28.55
N SER A 380 20.76 19.33 -28.87
CA SER A 380 21.35 18.37 -29.84
C SER A 380 20.94 16.91 -29.62
N SER A 381 20.56 16.56 -28.38
CA SER A 381 19.91 15.28 -28.05
C SER A 381 18.71 14.90 -28.93
N HIS A 382 17.96 15.86 -29.48
CA HIS A 382 16.79 15.59 -30.33
C HIS A 382 17.17 15.15 -31.74
N GLU A 383 18.39 15.40 -32.19
CA GLU A 383 18.87 15.07 -33.53
C GLU A 383 19.18 13.58 -33.69
N THR A 384 19.24 12.82 -32.59
CA THR A 384 19.58 11.40 -32.62
C THR A 384 18.66 10.56 -31.75
N ILE A 385 18.23 9.41 -32.26
CA ILE A 385 17.64 8.33 -31.48
C ILE A 385 18.78 7.59 -30.79
N ARG A 386 18.65 7.29 -29.50
CA ARG A 386 19.74 6.76 -28.67
C ARG A 386 19.31 5.58 -27.81
N ALA A 387 20.21 4.60 -27.66
CA ALA A 387 19.99 3.42 -26.83
C ALA A 387 21.29 2.85 -26.29
N LEU A 388 21.24 2.36 -25.05
CA LEU A 388 22.30 1.55 -24.46
C LEU A 388 22.06 0.08 -24.80
N VAL A 389 23.09 -0.60 -25.28
CA VAL A 389 23.06 -2.04 -25.53
C VAL A 389 24.13 -2.70 -24.65
N PHE A 390 23.68 -3.60 -23.77
CA PHE A 390 24.53 -4.44 -22.93
C PHE A 390 24.53 -5.84 -23.52
N SER A 391 25.71 -6.39 -23.81
CA SER A 391 25.81 -7.74 -24.37
C SER A 391 27.13 -8.40 -23.99
N ASN A 392 27.09 -9.69 -23.69
CA ASN A 392 28.29 -10.53 -23.56
C ASN A 392 28.86 -10.96 -24.92
N SER A 393 28.02 -10.96 -25.96
CA SER A 393 28.40 -11.31 -27.33
C SER A 393 28.65 -10.05 -28.16
N PRO A 394 29.62 -10.05 -29.10
CA PRO A 394 29.79 -8.94 -30.02
C PRO A 394 28.50 -8.67 -30.80
N ILE A 395 28.16 -7.39 -30.95
CA ILE A 395 26.95 -6.95 -31.66
C ILE A 395 27.33 -6.61 -33.09
N ALA A 396 26.69 -7.26 -34.06
CA ALA A 396 26.93 -7.06 -35.49
C ALA A 396 26.22 -5.82 -36.02
N SER A 397 24.96 -5.61 -35.62
CA SER A 397 24.19 -4.44 -36.01
C SER A 397 23.12 -4.10 -34.98
N VAL A 398 22.82 -2.81 -34.89
CA VAL A 398 21.67 -2.30 -34.13
C VAL A 398 20.81 -1.50 -35.09
N ILE A 399 19.52 -1.78 -35.11
CA ILE A 399 18.55 -1.20 -36.04
C ILE A 399 17.44 -0.55 -35.22
N VAL A 400 17.07 0.66 -35.59
CA VAL A 400 15.89 1.35 -35.07
C VAL A 400 14.76 1.28 -36.09
N ARG A 401 13.56 0.98 -35.61
CA ARG A 401 12.31 1.02 -36.39
C ARG A 401 11.31 1.95 -35.72
N ILE A 402 10.67 2.79 -36.54
CA ILE A 402 9.54 3.61 -36.12
C ILE A 402 8.29 3.20 -36.90
N PHE A 403 7.18 3.11 -36.19
CA PHE A 403 5.87 2.76 -36.71
C PHE A 403 4.87 3.89 -36.49
N ASP A 404 3.97 4.11 -37.44
CA ASP A 404 2.82 5.01 -37.37
C ASP A 404 1.52 4.21 -37.19
N LEU A 405 0.72 4.59 -36.18
CA LEU A 405 -0.54 3.96 -35.78
C LEU A 405 -1.79 4.63 -36.40
N ARG A 406 -1.65 5.66 -37.24
CA ARG A 406 -2.79 6.45 -37.80
C ARG A 406 -3.89 5.60 -38.45
N GLY A 407 -3.55 4.44 -39.03
CA GLY A 407 -4.48 3.51 -39.68
C GLY A 407 -5.09 2.43 -38.78
N GLY A 408 -4.82 2.45 -37.47
CA GLY A 408 -5.20 1.38 -36.53
C GLY A 408 -4.23 0.20 -36.50
N ASP A 409 -3.45 0.00 -37.58
CA ASP A 409 -2.35 -0.95 -37.68
C ASP A 409 -0.99 -0.25 -37.67
N PHE A 410 0.04 -0.95 -37.18
CA PHE A 410 1.41 -0.44 -37.15
C PHE A 410 2.04 -0.48 -38.55
N SER A 411 2.15 0.68 -39.18
CA SER A 411 2.85 0.85 -40.46
C SER A 411 4.29 1.32 -40.20
N MET A 412 5.29 0.60 -40.72
CA MET A 412 6.69 1.01 -40.55
C MET A 412 7.00 2.23 -41.42
N VAL A 413 7.47 3.30 -40.80
CA VAL A 413 7.79 4.59 -41.46
C VAL A 413 9.28 4.93 -41.42
N MET A 414 10.06 4.26 -40.59
CA MET A 414 11.51 4.39 -40.55
C MET A 414 12.14 3.03 -40.20
N ASP A 415 13.21 2.69 -40.91
CA ASP A 415 14.14 1.61 -40.59
C ASP A 415 15.55 2.17 -40.85
N SER A 416 16.39 2.22 -39.81
CA SER A 416 17.74 2.79 -39.92
C SER A 416 18.73 2.07 -39.01
N GLN A 417 19.97 1.96 -39.49
CA GLN A 417 21.07 1.40 -38.72
C GLN A 417 21.60 2.44 -37.72
N MET A 418 21.83 2.01 -36.49
CA MET A 418 22.42 2.82 -35.44
C MET A 418 23.94 2.62 -35.42
N THR A 419 24.69 3.70 -35.23
CA THR A 419 26.14 3.67 -35.08
C THR A 419 26.54 3.63 -33.61
N LYS A 420 27.53 2.80 -33.29
CA LYS A 420 28.13 2.75 -31.95
C LYS A 420 28.98 4.01 -31.74
N ARG A 421 28.80 4.71 -30.61
CA ARG A 421 29.70 5.80 -30.21
C ARG A 421 30.94 5.24 -29.52
N GLU A 422 32.11 5.73 -29.90
CA GLU A 422 33.41 5.23 -29.42
C GLU A 422 33.73 5.68 -27.97
N ASP A 423 33.07 6.74 -27.49
CA ASP A 423 33.42 7.44 -26.24
C ASP A 423 32.98 6.79 -24.92
N ILE A 424 32.65 5.48 -24.90
CA ILE A 424 32.15 4.82 -23.68
C ILE A 424 32.91 3.53 -23.37
N THR A 425 33.77 3.60 -22.36
CA THR A 425 34.23 2.50 -21.52
C THR A 425 33.55 2.69 -20.16
N SER A 426 32.61 1.88 -19.70
CA SER A 426 32.73 0.45 -19.41
C SER A 426 31.34 -0.07 -19.00
N GLY A 427 30.74 -1.02 -19.74
CA GLY A 427 29.46 -1.65 -19.38
C GLY A 427 28.55 -1.91 -20.56
N GLY A 428 27.89 -0.85 -21.01
CA GLY A 428 27.04 -0.83 -22.21
C GLY A 428 27.63 0.06 -23.30
N ALA A 429 27.29 -0.25 -24.55
CA ALA A 429 27.63 0.57 -25.69
C ALA A 429 26.44 1.49 -26.05
N LEU A 430 26.69 2.79 -26.19
CA LEU A 430 25.69 3.73 -26.67
C LEU A 430 25.64 3.70 -28.19
N TYR A 431 24.45 3.42 -28.72
CA TYR A 431 24.16 3.49 -30.15
C TYR A 431 23.32 4.72 -30.43
N SER A 432 23.58 5.38 -31.55
CA SER A 432 22.82 6.53 -32.02
C SER A 432 22.47 6.44 -33.50
N ALA A 433 21.28 6.89 -33.89
CA ALA A 433 20.89 7.05 -35.29
C ALA A 433 20.39 8.48 -35.52
N PRO A 434 20.91 9.21 -36.53
CA PRO A 434 20.35 10.50 -36.91
C PRO A 434 18.97 10.33 -37.52
N TRP A 435 18.10 11.31 -37.31
CA TRP A 435 16.75 11.32 -37.85
C TRP A 435 16.22 12.75 -38.01
N ASN A 436 15.23 12.92 -38.89
CA ASN A 436 14.48 14.17 -38.95
C ASN A 436 13.36 14.14 -37.90
N TYR A 437 13.70 14.49 -36.66
CA TYR A 437 12.77 14.46 -35.53
C TYR A 437 11.49 15.27 -35.78
N ARG A 438 11.58 16.35 -36.59
CA ARG A 438 10.43 17.20 -36.92
C ARG A 438 9.35 16.50 -37.73
N ALA A 439 9.71 15.46 -38.49
CA ALA A 439 8.74 14.63 -39.21
C ALA A 439 7.85 13.81 -38.26
N PHE A 440 8.27 13.63 -37.01
CA PHE A 440 7.57 12.86 -35.99
C PHE A 440 6.86 13.74 -34.96
N GLU A 441 6.73 15.05 -35.24
CA GLU A 441 5.90 15.96 -34.45
C GLU A 441 4.42 15.65 -34.67
N ASP A 442 3.68 15.43 -33.58
CA ASP A 442 2.24 15.17 -33.64
C ASP A 442 1.55 15.58 -32.32
N PRO A 443 0.32 16.12 -32.38
CA PRO A 443 -0.47 16.39 -31.18
C PRO A 443 -0.92 15.12 -30.43
N SER A 444 -0.93 13.94 -31.08
CA SER A 444 -1.22 12.65 -30.46
C SER A 444 0.07 12.01 -29.94
N PRO A 445 0.30 11.98 -28.62
CA PRO A 445 1.55 11.50 -28.02
C PRO A 445 1.78 9.99 -28.15
N ASP A 446 0.84 9.24 -28.72
CA ASP A 446 0.84 7.79 -28.91
C ASP A 446 0.68 7.37 -30.37
N ARG A 447 0.87 8.29 -31.32
CA ARG A 447 0.83 7.97 -32.75
C ARG A 447 2.04 7.18 -33.21
N TYR A 448 3.25 7.63 -32.85
CA TYR A 448 4.50 7.01 -33.28
C TYR A 448 5.08 6.08 -32.23
N TRP A 449 5.55 4.92 -32.67
CA TRP A 449 6.08 3.86 -31.81
C TRP A 449 7.47 3.44 -32.22
N LEU A 450 8.35 3.28 -31.24
CA LEU A 450 9.75 2.93 -31.38
C LEU A 450 9.98 1.45 -31.03
N GLN A 451 10.75 0.77 -31.86
CA GLN A 451 11.36 -0.53 -31.54
C GLN A 451 12.82 -0.52 -31.94
N ILE A 452 13.68 -1.09 -31.09
CA ILE A 452 15.11 -1.26 -31.37
C ILE A 452 15.45 -2.74 -31.37
N ILE A 453 16.30 -3.12 -32.32
CA ILE A 453 16.69 -4.50 -32.57
C ILE A 453 18.21 -4.54 -32.55
N ALA A 454 18.78 -5.46 -31.76
CA ALA A 454 20.21 -5.72 -31.78
C ALA A 454 20.46 -7.15 -32.27
N ASN A 455 21.27 -7.29 -33.31
CA ASN A 455 21.70 -8.56 -33.85
C ASN A 455 23.09 -8.87 -33.32
N ASP A 456 23.24 -10.03 -32.69
CA ASP A 456 24.56 -10.50 -32.29
C ASP A 456 25.41 -10.94 -33.51
N ALA A 457 26.67 -11.26 -33.27
CA ALA A 457 27.60 -11.75 -34.30
C ALA A 457 27.16 -13.07 -34.96
N MET A 458 26.24 -13.83 -34.35
CA MET A 458 25.65 -15.05 -34.90
C MET A 458 24.32 -14.79 -35.64
N GLY A 459 23.89 -13.53 -35.76
CA GLY A 459 22.65 -13.15 -36.40
C GLY A 459 21.38 -13.39 -35.57
N ARG A 460 21.50 -13.66 -34.26
CA ARG A 460 20.33 -13.80 -33.37
C ARG A 460 19.81 -12.42 -32.98
N PRO A 461 18.54 -12.09 -33.28
CA PRO A 461 17.97 -10.79 -32.98
C PRO A 461 17.44 -10.73 -31.54
N THR A 462 17.69 -9.61 -30.86
CA THR A 462 17.05 -9.22 -29.61
C THR A 462 16.21 -7.98 -29.84
N PHE A 463 14.95 -7.99 -29.39
CA PHE A 463 13.99 -6.91 -29.62
C PHE A 463 13.65 -6.19 -28.31
N THR A 464 13.48 -4.87 -28.39
CA THR A 464 12.76 -4.12 -27.36
C THR A 464 11.26 -4.32 -27.50
N ASP A 465 10.54 -4.12 -26.40
CA ASP A 465 9.10 -3.90 -26.46
C ASP A 465 8.80 -2.66 -27.32
N LEU A 466 7.70 -2.71 -28.05
CA LEU A 466 7.19 -1.58 -28.82
C LEU A 466 6.69 -0.51 -27.84
N ARG A 467 7.19 0.72 -27.94
CA ARG A 467 6.81 1.83 -27.03
C ARG A 467 6.43 3.10 -27.78
N PRO A 468 5.38 3.83 -27.37
CA PRO A 468 5.04 5.11 -27.97
C PRO A 468 6.03 6.18 -27.51
N PHE A 469 6.25 7.17 -28.36
CA PHE A 469 7.01 8.36 -27.99
C PHE A 469 6.33 9.62 -28.54
N SER A 470 6.64 10.74 -27.92
CA SER A 470 6.26 12.07 -28.40
C SER A 470 7.50 12.94 -28.38
N ILE A 471 7.93 13.43 -29.54
CA ILE A 471 9.10 14.30 -29.60
C ILE A 471 8.84 15.66 -28.97
N ASN A 472 7.60 16.16 -29.09
CA ASN A 472 7.15 17.43 -28.53
C ASN A 472 7.04 17.41 -26.99
N GLY A 473 7.39 16.31 -26.32
CA GLY A 473 7.22 16.16 -24.87
C GLY A 473 5.77 15.94 -24.41
N LEU A 474 4.82 15.76 -25.33
CA LEU A 474 3.44 15.42 -24.98
C LEU A 474 3.35 14.03 -24.35
N SER A 475 2.30 13.87 -23.56
CA SER A 475 2.20 12.79 -22.59
C SER A 475 0.96 11.94 -22.88
N ALA A 476 1.16 10.69 -23.30
CA ALA A 476 0.05 9.78 -23.60
C ALA A 476 -0.76 9.44 -22.35
N HIS A 477 -2.09 9.38 -22.50
CA HIS A 477 -2.99 9.06 -21.40
C HIS A 477 -3.04 7.55 -21.19
N ARG A 478 -2.87 7.12 -19.93
CA ARG A 478 -3.05 5.73 -19.53
C ARG A 478 -3.80 5.68 -18.21
N SER A 479 -4.92 4.97 -18.20
CA SER A 479 -5.75 4.81 -17.01
C SER A 479 -5.21 3.70 -16.11
N TRP A 480 -5.50 3.83 -14.82
CA TRP A 480 -5.29 2.76 -13.87
C TRP A 480 -6.43 1.75 -13.91
N THR A 481 -6.12 0.49 -13.65
CA THR A 481 -7.13 -0.45 -13.17
C THR A 481 -7.61 -0.06 -11.78
N TRP A 482 -8.75 -0.58 -11.33
CA TRP A 482 -9.23 -0.32 -9.97
C TRP A 482 -8.22 -0.70 -8.88
N LYS A 483 -7.47 -1.80 -9.06
CA LYS A 483 -6.43 -2.21 -8.10
C LYS A 483 -5.30 -1.19 -8.02
N GLU A 484 -4.80 -0.75 -9.18
CA GLU A 484 -3.74 0.26 -9.28
C GLU A 484 -4.22 1.60 -8.72
N PHE A 485 -5.47 2.00 -8.98
CA PHE A 485 -6.06 3.21 -8.39
C PHE A 485 -6.14 3.13 -6.86
N PHE A 486 -6.55 2.00 -6.28
CA PHE A 486 -6.62 1.87 -4.82
C PHE A 486 -5.24 2.02 -4.16
N VAL A 487 -4.17 1.57 -4.80
CA VAL A 487 -2.83 1.61 -4.19
C VAL A 487 -2.01 2.84 -4.57
N MET A 488 -2.22 3.45 -5.74
CA MET A 488 -1.48 4.65 -6.18
C MET A 488 -2.32 5.93 -6.06
N GLY A 489 -3.61 5.84 -6.35
CA GLY A 489 -4.51 6.98 -6.42
C GLY A 489 -5.03 7.44 -5.07
N CYS A 490 -5.36 6.51 -4.16
CA CYS A 490 -5.88 6.83 -2.82
C CYS A 490 -4.76 7.23 -1.84
N GLN A 491 -4.91 8.36 -1.16
CA GLN A 491 -4.01 8.80 -0.10
C GLN A 491 -4.48 8.26 1.24
N TRP A 492 -4.12 7.01 1.55
CA TRP A 492 -4.70 6.27 2.68
C TRP A 492 -4.48 6.94 4.03
N ALA A 493 -3.32 7.57 4.22
CA ALA A 493 -3.03 8.31 5.45
C ALA A 493 -4.02 9.49 5.66
N ALA A 494 -4.24 10.29 4.62
CA ALA A 494 -5.20 11.40 4.66
C ALA A 494 -6.66 10.91 4.74
N LEU A 495 -6.97 9.75 4.14
CA LEU A 495 -8.31 9.16 4.11
C LEU A 495 -8.71 8.51 5.43
N TYR A 496 -7.76 8.09 6.28
CA TYR A 496 -8.04 7.33 7.48
C TYR A 496 -9.03 8.05 8.42
N GLY A 497 -8.75 9.31 8.77
CA GLY A 497 -9.61 10.13 9.63
C GLY A 497 -11.03 10.27 9.09
N PRO A 498 -11.22 10.79 7.85
CA PRO A 498 -12.54 10.89 7.23
C PRO A 498 -13.31 9.58 7.17
N ILE A 499 -12.67 8.46 6.80
CA ILE A 499 -13.31 7.14 6.73
C ILE A 499 -13.74 6.71 8.14
N LEU A 500 -12.85 6.82 9.13
CA LEU A 500 -13.12 6.41 10.50
C LEU A 500 -14.35 7.13 11.06
N TRP A 501 -14.38 8.46 10.98
CA TRP A 501 -15.49 9.25 11.51
C TRP A 501 -16.78 9.02 10.72
N SER A 502 -16.70 8.85 9.40
CA SER A 502 -17.88 8.50 8.59
C SER A 502 -18.49 7.16 9.02
N VAL A 503 -17.66 6.14 9.30
CA VAL A 503 -18.12 4.83 9.77
C VAL A 503 -18.72 4.92 11.17
N PHE A 504 -18.10 5.65 12.10
CA PHE A 504 -18.67 5.86 13.43
C PHE A 504 -19.99 6.63 13.37
N CYS A 505 -20.04 7.75 12.66
CA CYS A 505 -21.28 8.51 12.46
C CYS A 505 -22.39 7.63 11.91
N PHE A 506 -22.10 6.83 10.89
CA PHE A 506 -23.06 5.87 10.34
C PHE A 506 -23.55 4.85 11.38
N LEU A 507 -22.64 4.24 12.14
CA LEU A 507 -22.99 3.27 13.20
C LEU A 507 -23.84 3.89 14.32
N PHE A 508 -23.50 5.10 14.78
CA PHE A 508 -24.30 5.82 15.76
C PHE A 508 -25.67 6.20 15.17
N SER A 509 -25.72 6.68 13.93
CA SER A 509 -26.97 7.00 13.24
C SER A 509 -27.91 5.78 13.13
N LEU A 510 -27.38 4.59 12.83
CA LEU A 510 -28.16 3.35 12.79
C LEU A 510 -28.84 3.01 14.13
N LEU A 511 -28.24 3.39 15.26
CA LEU A 511 -28.77 3.11 16.60
C LEU A 511 -29.65 4.24 17.16
N LEU A 512 -29.29 5.51 16.88
CA LEU A 512 -29.92 6.68 17.49
C LEU A 512 -31.12 7.20 16.68
N ILE A 513 -31.03 7.25 15.35
CA ILE A 513 -32.11 7.80 14.50
C ILE A 513 -33.44 7.04 14.70
N PRO A 514 -33.48 5.69 14.68
CA PRO A 514 -34.74 4.98 14.90
C PRO A 514 -35.33 5.24 16.29
N LYS A 515 -34.48 5.40 17.32
CA LYS A 515 -34.92 5.71 18.69
C LYS A 515 -35.52 7.11 18.79
N VAL A 516 -34.87 8.11 18.19
CA VAL A 516 -35.37 9.49 18.15
C VAL A 516 -36.66 9.57 17.35
N LEU A 517 -36.74 8.94 16.18
CA LEU A 517 -37.97 8.90 15.38
C LEU A 517 -39.14 8.27 16.14
N TRP A 518 -38.90 7.20 16.89
CA TRP A 518 -39.91 6.60 17.75
C TRP A 518 -40.38 7.56 18.86
N LEU A 519 -39.44 8.21 19.56
CA LEU A 519 -39.75 9.17 20.63
C LEU A 519 -40.53 10.40 20.10
N CYS A 520 -40.13 10.94 18.95
CA CYS A 520 -40.74 12.15 18.39
C CYS A 520 -42.13 11.90 17.79
N THR A 521 -42.36 10.72 17.20
CA THR A 521 -43.65 10.42 16.55
C THR A 521 -44.65 9.75 17.48
N ASN A 522 -44.20 9.17 18.60
CA ASN A 522 -44.99 8.28 19.47
C ASN A 522 -45.73 7.16 18.70
N LYS A 523 -45.31 6.88 17.46
CA LYS A 523 -45.88 5.86 16.58
C LYS A 523 -44.88 4.74 16.45
N GLN A 524 -45.25 3.57 16.97
CA GLN A 524 -44.52 2.35 16.64
C GLN A 524 -44.79 2.03 15.17
N LEU A 525 -43.77 1.94 14.31
CA LEU A 525 -43.96 1.31 13.01
C LEU A 525 -44.32 -0.14 13.28
N THR A 526 -45.48 -0.57 12.82
CA THR A 526 -45.92 -1.95 12.91
C THR A 526 -45.60 -2.66 11.61
N TYR A 527 -45.46 -3.98 11.68
CA TYR A 527 -45.26 -4.80 10.49
C TYR A 527 -46.35 -4.56 9.43
N ALA A 528 -47.60 -4.37 9.88
CA ALA A 528 -48.75 -4.06 9.02
C ALA A 528 -48.65 -2.70 8.30
N SER A 529 -48.19 -1.64 8.99
CA SER A 529 -48.04 -0.31 8.38
C SER A 529 -46.85 -0.25 7.41
N SER A 530 -45.77 -0.98 7.70
CA SER A 530 -44.63 -1.15 6.80
C SER A 530 -45.01 -1.92 5.52
N LEU A 531 -45.82 -2.99 5.65
CA LEU A 531 -46.32 -3.77 4.51
C LEU A 531 -47.30 -2.97 3.64
N ALA A 532 -48.12 -2.12 4.26
CA ALA A 532 -49.08 -1.24 3.57
C ALA A 532 -48.37 -0.14 2.75
N ASN A 533 -47.25 0.40 3.24
CA ASN A 533 -46.55 1.52 2.61
C ASN A 533 -45.60 1.09 1.45
N LYS A 534 -45.38 -0.23 1.26
CA LYS A 534 -44.57 -0.88 0.19
C LYS A 534 -43.17 -0.30 -0.08
N SER A 535 -42.66 0.58 0.78
CA SER A 535 -41.36 1.24 0.61
C SER A 535 -40.25 0.46 1.31
N ILE A 536 -39.14 0.19 0.60
CA ILE A 536 -37.96 -0.49 1.16
C ILE A 536 -37.42 0.27 2.37
N PHE A 537 -37.44 1.60 2.33
CA PHE A 537 -37.01 2.45 3.45
C PHE A 537 -37.88 2.24 4.69
N SER A 538 -39.19 2.10 4.51
CA SER A 538 -40.12 1.83 5.63
C SER A 538 -39.92 0.43 6.23
N GLY A 539 -39.46 -0.54 5.43
CA GLY A 539 -39.09 -1.88 5.91
C GLY A 539 -37.79 -1.86 6.72
N VAL A 540 -36.76 -1.18 6.23
CA VAL A 540 -35.47 -1.06 6.93
C VAL A 540 -35.62 -0.25 8.22
N ALA A 541 -36.36 0.85 8.19
CA ALA A 541 -36.63 1.66 9.36
C ALA A 541 -37.36 0.87 10.46
N TRP A 542 -38.35 0.05 10.09
CA TRP A 542 -39.02 -0.84 11.02
C TRP A 542 -38.05 -1.86 11.65
N ILE A 543 -37.24 -2.55 10.84
CA ILE A 543 -36.27 -3.53 11.35
C ILE A 543 -35.31 -2.91 12.38
N LEU A 544 -34.81 -1.70 12.09
CA LEU A 544 -33.92 -0.98 12.99
C LEU A 544 -34.64 -0.49 14.25
N GLN A 545 -35.91 -0.10 14.14
CA GLN A 545 -36.73 0.30 15.29
C GLN A 545 -36.99 -0.86 16.25
N GLU A 546 -37.15 -2.09 15.76
CA GLU A 546 -37.30 -3.28 16.62
C GLU A 546 -36.05 -3.56 17.47
N LEU A 547 -34.85 -3.25 16.96
CA LEU A 547 -33.64 -3.34 17.77
C LEU A 547 -33.69 -2.38 18.96
N CYS A 548 -34.20 -1.16 18.76
CA CYS A 548 -34.38 -0.15 19.82
C CYS A 548 -35.42 -0.54 20.88
N ASN A 549 -36.29 -1.51 20.57
CA ASN A 549 -37.29 -2.07 21.50
C ASN A 549 -36.70 -3.16 22.42
N ILE A 550 -35.42 -3.51 22.26
CA ILE A 550 -34.69 -4.44 23.14
C ILE A 550 -33.59 -3.65 23.88
N PRO A 551 -33.90 -2.98 25.02
CA PRO A 551 -33.00 -2.03 25.65
C PRO A 551 -31.63 -2.61 25.98
N VAL A 552 -31.57 -3.84 26.47
CA VAL A 552 -30.31 -4.50 26.85
C VAL A 552 -29.35 -4.63 25.67
N VAL A 553 -29.85 -5.09 24.51
CA VAL A 553 -29.04 -5.27 23.30
C VAL A 553 -28.65 -3.92 22.71
N TRP A 554 -29.59 -2.97 22.68
CA TRP A 554 -29.33 -1.62 22.17
C TRP A 554 -28.30 -0.85 23.00
N PHE A 555 -28.45 -0.81 24.34
CA PHE A 555 -27.47 -0.20 25.24
C PHE A 555 -26.12 -0.94 25.18
N GLY A 556 -26.12 -2.26 24.97
CA GLY A 556 -24.91 -3.03 24.74
C GLY A 556 -24.13 -2.56 23.51
N PHE A 557 -24.78 -2.40 22.36
CA PHE A 557 -24.13 -1.86 21.16
C PHE A 557 -23.69 -0.41 21.33
N LEU A 558 -24.52 0.44 21.93
CA LEU A 558 -24.18 1.84 22.16
C LEU A 558 -22.97 1.97 23.10
N GLY A 559 -22.98 1.25 24.22
CA GLY A 559 -21.87 1.17 25.16
C GLY A 559 -20.60 0.62 24.51
N TYR A 560 -20.73 -0.36 23.62
CA TYR A 560 -19.59 -0.88 22.86
C TYR A 560 -18.99 0.15 21.90
N LEU A 561 -19.80 0.95 21.19
CA LEU A 561 -19.28 2.03 20.35
C LEU A 561 -18.55 3.10 21.16
N PHE A 562 -19.10 3.51 22.32
CA PHE A 562 -18.39 4.38 23.25
C PHE A 562 -17.10 3.74 23.77
N PHE A 563 -17.11 2.44 24.05
CA PHE A 563 -15.91 1.72 24.47
C PHE A 563 -14.80 1.84 23.42
N LEU A 564 -15.10 1.60 22.14
CA LEU A 564 -14.12 1.68 21.05
C LEU A 564 -13.53 3.10 20.86
N LEU A 565 -14.23 4.14 21.31
CA LEU A 565 -13.76 5.53 21.26
C LEU A 565 -13.00 5.97 22.51
N LEU A 566 -13.36 5.44 23.68
CA LEU A 566 -12.85 5.94 24.97
C LEU A 566 -11.76 5.06 25.58
N PHE A 567 -11.73 3.77 25.22
CA PHE A 567 -10.89 2.79 25.88
C PHE A 567 -9.93 2.06 24.92
N PRO A 568 -8.85 1.48 25.46
CA PRO A 568 -7.99 0.61 24.69
C PRO A 568 -8.73 -0.63 24.17
N TRP A 569 -8.50 -0.97 22.90
CA TRP A 569 -9.12 -2.12 22.26
C TRP A 569 -8.51 -3.42 22.77
N PHE A 570 -7.18 -3.46 22.88
CA PHE A 570 -6.44 -4.57 23.45
C PHE A 570 -5.01 -4.19 23.84
N ILE A 571 -4.36 -5.08 24.60
CA ILE A 571 -3.00 -4.92 25.11
C ILE A 571 -2.10 -5.99 24.47
N GLY A 572 -0.88 -5.62 24.08
CA GLY A 572 -0.01 -6.56 23.37
C GLY A 572 1.45 -6.17 23.40
N GLN A 573 2.29 -7.11 22.97
CA GLN A 573 3.72 -6.92 22.82
C GLN A 573 4.00 -6.19 21.50
N VAL A 574 4.46 -4.94 21.58
CA VAL A 574 4.71 -4.09 20.41
C VAL A 574 6.10 -4.31 19.81
N PHE A 575 7.08 -4.70 20.65
CA PHE A 575 8.49 -4.90 20.27
C PHE A 575 8.94 -6.36 20.41
N THR A 576 10.09 -6.69 19.82
CA THR A 576 10.65 -8.04 19.83
C THR A 576 11.19 -8.47 21.19
N ASN A 577 11.80 -7.56 21.97
CA ASN A 577 12.48 -7.86 23.24
C ASN A 577 11.69 -7.50 24.51
N GLY A 578 10.43 -7.08 24.41
CA GLY A 578 9.74 -6.47 25.56
C GLY A 578 9.14 -5.13 25.20
N GLY A 579 7.87 -4.90 25.49
CA GLY A 579 7.24 -3.61 25.21
C GLY A 579 5.73 -3.71 25.17
N LYS A 580 5.11 -3.93 26.34
CA LYS A 580 3.65 -3.96 26.42
C LYS A 580 3.10 -2.57 26.14
N GLY A 581 2.29 -2.50 25.09
CA GLY A 581 1.51 -1.33 24.73
C GLY A 581 0.03 -1.67 24.69
N TYR A 582 -0.79 -0.65 24.61
CA TYR A 582 -2.22 -0.80 24.35
C TYR A 582 -2.59 -0.06 23.06
N MET A 583 -3.49 -0.65 22.29
CA MET A 583 -3.93 -0.08 21.02
C MET A 583 -5.24 0.67 21.19
N THR A 584 -5.35 1.84 20.57
CA THR A 584 -6.58 2.63 20.44
C THR A 584 -6.89 2.88 18.97
N TYR A 585 -8.03 3.51 18.67
CA TYR A 585 -8.31 3.96 17.30
C TYR A 585 -7.32 5.02 16.79
N LYS A 586 -6.56 5.67 17.68
CA LYS A 586 -5.55 6.67 17.30
C LYS A 586 -4.19 6.06 16.98
N GLY A 587 -3.89 4.88 17.53
CA GLY A 587 -2.58 4.23 17.43
C GLY A 587 -2.22 3.48 18.72
N TRP A 588 -0.99 2.98 18.74
CA TRP A 588 -0.39 2.29 19.88
C TRP A 588 0.20 3.26 20.89
N VAL A 589 -0.04 2.99 22.17
CA VAL A 589 0.59 3.72 23.28
C VAL A 589 1.48 2.77 24.06
N VAL A 590 2.77 3.12 24.19
CA VAL A 590 3.78 2.29 24.87
C VAL A 590 4.42 3.08 26.02
N LYS A 591 4.37 2.52 27.24
CA LYS A 591 4.76 3.20 28.48
C LYS A 591 6.21 3.71 28.50
N SER A 592 7.16 2.98 27.90
CA SER A 592 8.58 3.34 27.87
C SER A 592 8.87 4.58 27.03
N ILE A 593 7.99 4.92 26.09
CA ILE A 593 8.14 6.05 25.16
C ILE A 593 7.34 7.25 25.63
N SER A 594 6.14 7.04 26.20
CA SER A 594 5.30 8.11 26.74
C SER A 594 5.95 8.88 27.89
N GLN A 595 6.95 8.30 28.57
CA GLN A 595 7.71 8.98 29.63
C GLN A 595 8.72 10.02 29.10
N ARG A 596 9.00 10.06 27.78
CA ARG A 596 9.90 11.07 27.16
C ARG A 596 9.21 12.36 26.72
N GLY A 597 7.95 12.57 27.08
CA GLY A 597 7.21 13.81 26.82
C GLY A 597 6.47 13.78 25.49
N GLY A 598 5.18 13.43 25.55
CA GLY A 598 4.24 13.49 24.42
C GLY A 598 3.25 12.32 24.42
N ASN A 599 1.96 12.60 24.18
CA ASN A 599 0.96 11.57 23.88
C ASN A 599 1.16 11.09 22.42
N PHE A 600 2.27 10.41 22.16
CA PHE A 600 2.62 9.93 20.81
C PHE A 600 1.92 8.60 20.53
N PHE A 601 1.12 8.57 19.46
CA PHE A 601 0.43 7.37 19.01
C PHE A 601 1.23 6.71 17.89
N LEU A 602 1.89 5.59 18.19
CA LEU A 602 2.68 4.83 17.21
C LEU A 602 1.77 4.11 16.21
N GLY A 603 2.20 4.03 14.95
CA GLY A 603 1.44 3.35 13.89
C GLY A 603 0.14 4.06 13.51
N HIS A 604 0.05 5.37 13.74
CA HIS A 604 -0.94 6.19 13.06
C HIS A 604 -0.39 6.56 11.68
N PRO A 605 -1.00 6.14 10.55
CA PRO A 605 -2.36 5.60 10.41
C PRO A 605 -2.42 4.07 10.16
N ASP A 606 -1.31 3.35 10.26
CA ASP A 606 -1.17 1.90 10.02
C ASP A 606 -2.24 1.04 10.69
N ILE A 607 -2.64 1.40 11.90
CA ILE A 607 -3.71 0.75 12.67
C ILE A 607 -5.05 0.69 11.91
N MET A 608 -5.23 1.44 10.82
CA MET A 608 -6.40 1.37 9.95
C MET A 608 -6.69 -0.06 9.47
N VAL A 609 -5.65 -0.88 9.28
CA VAL A 609 -5.76 -2.27 8.82
C VAL A 609 -6.44 -3.19 9.85
N ILE A 610 -6.55 -2.72 11.10
CA ILE A 610 -7.30 -3.38 12.16
C ILE A 610 -8.62 -2.64 12.40
N VAL A 611 -8.56 -1.32 12.57
CA VAL A 611 -9.70 -0.49 13.01
C VAL A 611 -10.83 -0.49 11.99
N ILE A 612 -10.54 -0.19 10.72
CA ILE A 612 -11.59 -0.08 9.69
C ILE A 612 -12.23 -1.46 9.43
N PRO A 613 -11.46 -2.55 9.21
CA PRO A 613 -12.05 -3.88 9.05
C PRO A 613 -12.88 -4.34 10.26
N HIS A 614 -12.49 -4.00 11.49
CA HIS A 614 -13.29 -4.34 12.67
C HIS A 614 -14.64 -3.63 12.67
N LEU A 615 -14.65 -2.30 12.46
CA LEU A 615 -15.91 -1.54 12.43
C LEU A 615 -16.83 -1.98 11.29
N VAL A 616 -16.27 -2.20 10.09
CA VAL A 616 -17.05 -2.50 8.88
C VAL A 616 -17.46 -3.98 8.78
N PHE A 617 -16.61 -4.92 9.17
CA PHE A 617 -16.86 -6.35 8.99
C PHE A 617 -17.25 -7.10 10.25
N VAL A 618 -17.15 -6.47 11.43
CA VAL A 618 -17.54 -7.08 12.70
C VAL A 618 -18.70 -6.33 13.31
N VAL A 619 -18.52 -5.04 13.60
CA VAL A 619 -19.51 -4.25 14.34
C VAL A 619 -20.77 -4.01 13.50
N LEU A 620 -20.61 -3.51 12.28
CA LEU A 620 -21.74 -3.24 11.38
C LEU A 620 -22.60 -4.50 11.12
N PRO A 621 -22.03 -5.65 10.69
CA PRO A 621 -22.81 -6.86 10.51
C PRO A 621 -23.46 -7.36 11.80
N ALA A 622 -22.80 -7.24 12.96
CA ALA A 622 -23.39 -7.64 14.24
C ALA A 622 -24.65 -6.81 14.57
N VAL A 623 -24.61 -5.49 14.35
CA VAL A 623 -25.77 -4.61 14.52
C VAL A 623 -26.90 -5.00 13.56
N LEU A 624 -26.59 -5.23 12.28
CA LEU A 624 -27.59 -5.61 11.28
C LEU A 624 -28.23 -6.97 11.55
N VAL A 625 -27.44 -7.96 11.99
CA VAL A 625 -27.96 -9.29 12.38
C VAL A 625 -28.82 -9.18 13.63
N ALA A 626 -28.41 -8.41 14.64
CA ALA A 626 -29.21 -8.21 15.85
C ALA A 626 -30.54 -7.53 15.52
N ALA A 627 -30.54 -6.53 14.62
CA ALA A 627 -31.77 -5.89 14.16
C ALA A 627 -32.69 -6.87 13.41
N ALA A 628 -32.14 -7.71 12.54
CA ALA A 628 -32.92 -8.73 11.84
C ALA A 628 -33.55 -9.76 12.80
N LEU A 629 -32.81 -10.21 13.82
CA LEU A 629 -33.31 -11.12 14.85
C LEU A 629 -34.37 -10.46 15.74
N ALA A 630 -34.21 -9.19 16.09
CA ALA A 630 -35.22 -8.42 16.82
C ALA A 630 -36.53 -8.34 16.01
N ALA A 631 -36.44 -8.02 14.72
CA ALA A 631 -37.59 -7.97 13.83
C ALA A 631 -38.27 -9.34 13.63
N GLU A 632 -37.50 -10.43 13.53
CA GLU A 632 -38.04 -11.80 13.44
C GLU A 632 -38.81 -12.17 14.71
N ARG A 633 -38.27 -11.84 15.88
CA ARG A 633 -38.93 -12.05 17.18
C ARG A 633 -40.29 -11.35 17.22
N THR A 634 -40.35 -10.06 16.87
CA THR A 634 -41.61 -9.29 16.89
C THR A 634 -42.62 -9.87 15.90
N ARG A 635 -42.17 -10.23 14.68
CA ARG A 635 -43.04 -10.88 13.69
C ARG A 635 -43.62 -12.21 14.17
N TYR A 636 -42.81 -13.03 14.86
CA TYR A 636 -43.29 -14.29 15.41
C TYR A 636 -44.32 -14.07 16.52
N GLN A 637 -44.10 -13.08 17.39
CA GLN A 637 -45.05 -12.70 18.45
C GLN A 637 -46.39 -12.23 17.88
N GLU A 638 -46.38 -11.38 16.84
CA GLU A 638 -47.62 -10.93 16.17
C GLU A 638 -48.36 -12.11 15.50
N LYS A 639 -47.64 -13.01 14.81
CA LYS A 639 -48.25 -14.21 14.21
C LYS A 639 -48.83 -15.15 15.26
N PHE A 640 -48.15 -15.33 16.39
CA PHE A 640 -48.64 -16.15 17.48
C PHE A 640 -49.92 -15.56 18.08
N ARG A 641 -49.96 -14.24 18.33
CA ARG A 641 -51.14 -13.54 18.87
C ARG A 641 -52.35 -13.65 17.95
N THR A 642 -52.18 -13.37 16.65
CA THR A 642 -53.26 -13.51 15.66
C THR A 642 -53.76 -14.95 15.46
N THR A 643 -52.91 -15.96 15.70
CA THR A 643 -53.32 -17.37 15.64
C THR A 643 -54.06 -17.81 16.91
N MET A 644 -53.75 -17.20 18.07
CA MET A 644 -54.47 -17.43 19.32
C MET A 644 -55.82 -16.72 19.34
N GLU A 645 -55.89 -15.46 18.89
CA GLU A 645 -57.14 -14.69 18.74
C GLU A 645 -58.13 -15.42 17.80
N LYS A 646 -57.65 -15.94 16.65
CA LYS A 646 -58.49 -16.77 15.76
C LYS A 646 -58.97 -18.09 16.38
N LYS A 647 -58.21 -18.66 17.33
CA LYS A 647 -58.61 -19.88 18.03
C LYS A 647 -59.66 -19.62 19.11
N GLU A 648 -59.67 -18.43 19.72
CA GLU A 648 -60.74 -18.02 20.65
C GLU A 648 -62.04 -17.70 19.88
N ASP A 649 -61.94 -17.05 18.71
CA ASP A 649 -63.11 -16.78 17.87
C ASP A 649 -63.76 -18.07 17.29
N ASP A 650 -62.96 -19.10 16.99
CA ASP A 650 -63.46 -20.41 16.51
C ASP A 650 -64.26 -21.19 17.58
N TYR A 651 -64.08 -20.93 18.88
CA TYR A 651 -64.96 -21.48 19.93
C TYR A 651 -66.34 -20.79 19.98
N SER A 652 -66.48 -19.61 19.38
CA SER A 652 -67.73 -18.84 19.36
C SER A 652 -68.57 -19.04 18.09
N LEU A 653 -68.03 -19.72 17.07
CA LEU A 653 -68.68 -19.93 15.78
C LEU A 653 -68.71 -21.42 15.37
N LEU A 654 -69.24 -22.26 16.26
CA LEU A 654 -69.87 -23.52 15.85
C LEU A 654 -71.24 -23.22 15.22
N HIS A 655 -71.26 -22.84 13.94
CA HIS A 655 -72.16 -23.41 12.93
C HIS A 655 -72.02 -22.74 11.55
N LYS A 656 -71.85 -23.62 10.54
CA LYS A 656 -72.00 -23.46 9.08
C LYS A 656 -70.76 -23.04 8.27
N GLY A 657 -70.37 -23.96 7.38
CA GLY A 657 -69.81 -23.63 6.07
C GLY A 657 -68.42 -24.17 5.79
N SER A 658 -68.35 -25.42 5.33
CA SER A 658 -67.16 -26.00 4.69
C SER A 658 -66.73 -25.16 3.47
N VAL A 659 -65.52 -24.57 3.52
CA VAL A 659 -64.78 -24.15 2.32
C VAL A 659 -63.30 -24.50 2.50
N LYS A 660 -62.82 -25.43 1.65
CA LYS A 660 -61.41 -25.76 1.46
C LYS A 660 -60.68 -24.57 0.84
N HIS A 661 -59.58 -24.13 1.45
CA HIS A 661 -58.53 -23.39 0.74
C HIS A 661 -57.16 -24.00 1.01
N ASP A 662 -56.48 -24.29 -0.10
CA ASP A 662 -55.15 -24.87 -0.21
C ASP A 662 -54.09 -24.12 0.62
N ILE A 663 -53.34 -24.87 1.42
CA ILE A 663 -52.14 -24.40 2.10
C ILE A 663 -50.99 -24.41 1.08
N GLN A 664 -50.80 -23.28 0.40
CA GLN A 664 -49.66 -23.07 -0.49
C GLN A 664 -48.41 -22.67 0.32
N GLY A 665 -47.53 -23.64 0.54
CA GLY A 665 -46.07 -23.52 0.61
C GLY A 665 -45.45 -22.40 1.46
N SER A 666 -45.13 -22.68 2.74
CA SER A 666 -44.10 -21.93 3.47
C SER A 666 -42.71 -22.30 2.92
N ARG A 667 -42.19 -21.49 2.00
CA ARG A 667 -40.75 -21.46 1.72
C ARG A 667 -40.04 -20.85 2.92
N THR A 668 -39.50 -21.69 3.79
CA THR A 668 -38.46 -21.29 4.76
C THR A 668 -37.28 -20.70 3.98
N SER A 669 -37.04 -19.39 4.08
CA SER A 669 -35.83 -18.78 3.54
C SER A 669 -34.65 -19.23 4.41
N LYS A 670 -33.87 -20.19 3.91
CA LYS A 670 -32.59 -20.54 4.51
C LYS A 670 -31.62 -19.38 4.32
N PHE A 671 -31.56 -18.46 5.28
CA PHE A 671 -30.54 -17.41 5.38
C PHE A 671 -29.17 -18.05 5.67
N ARG A 672 -28.52 -18.58 4.63
CA ARG A 672 -27.16 -19.18 4.70
C ARG A 672 -26.05 -18.11 4.60
N PHE A 673 -26.20 -16.98 5.30
CA PHE A 673 -25.20 -15.91 5.25
C PHE A 673 -24.19 -15.93 6.42
N GLY A 674 -24.45 -16.65 7.53
CA GLY A 674 -23.63 -16.53 8.75
C GLY A 674 -22.30 -17.32 8.79
N ASN A 675 -22.24 -18.54 8.24
CA ASN A 675 -21.12 -19.46 8.54
C ASN A 675 -19.75 -19.06 7.95
N ARG A 676 -19.71 -18.31 6.85
CA ARG A 676 -18.44 -17.88 6.25
C ARG A 676 -17.79 -16.68 6.97
N TRP A 677 -18.58 -15.89 7.68
CA TRP A 677 -18.13 -14.64 8.32
C TRP A 677 -17.59 -14.88 9.72
N THR A 678 -18.29 -15.70 10.50
CA THR A 678 -17.86 -16.10 11.85
C THR A 678 -16.52 -16.84 11.82
N GLN A 679 -16.30 -17.69 10.82
CA GLN A 679 -15.03 -18.42 10.66
C GLN A 679 -13.86 -17.48 10.31
N LYS A 680 -14.10 -16.45 9.47
CA LYS A 680 -13.08 -15.44 9.12
C LYS A 680 -12.74 -14.50 10.28
N PHE A 681 -13.72 -14.15 11.10
CA PHE A 681 -13.50 -13.33 12.29
C PHE A 681 -12.61 -14.02 13.34
N LEU A 682 -12.90 -15.29 13.65
CA LEU A 682 -12.08 -16.08 14.58
C LEU A 682 -10.63 -16.24 14.10
N LEU A 683 -10.41 -16.29 12.77
CA LEU A 683 -9.09 -16.31 12.17
C LEU A 683 -8.32 -14.98 12.38
N ASN A 684 -9.00 -13.83 12.27
CA ASN A 684 -8.38 -12.51 12.47
C ASN A 684 -7.98 -12.26 13.94
N CYS A 685 -8.84 -12.63 14.90
CA CYS A 685 -8.51 -12.53 16.32
C CYS A 685 -7.32 -13.44 16.67
N ARG A 686 -7.27 -14.67 16.13
CA ARG A 686 -6.15 -15.59 16.31
C ARG A 686 -4.84 -15.02 15.73
N ALA A 687 -4.91 -14.35 14.59
CA ALA A 687 -3.76 -13.69 13.99
C ALA A 687 -3.21 -12.57 14.90
N LEU A 688 -4.07 -11.68 15.39
CA LEU A 688 -3.66 -10.60 16.31
C LEU A 688 -3.08 -11.12 17.62
N ILE A 689 -3.69 -12.16 18.19
CA ILE A 689 -3.21 -12.82 19.41
C ILE A 689 -1.78 -13.32 19.22
N LYS A 690 -1.46 -13.93 18.08
CA LYS A 690 -0.11 -14.42 17.77
C LYS A 690 0.86 -13.29 17.39
N ALA A 691 0.41 -12.30 16.64
CA ALA A 691 1.23 -11.17 16.19
C ALA A 691 1.81 -10.41 17.38
N TYR A 692 0.96 -10.09 18.36
CA TYR A 692 1.32 -9.28 19.52
C TYR A 692 1.46 -10.10 20.82
N GLU A 693 1.64 -11.43 20.73
CA GLU A 693 1.82 -12.34 21.87
C GLU A 693 0.83 -12.07 23.02
N MET A 694 -0.45 -11.94 22.66
CA MET A 694 -1.48 -11.53 23.60
C MET A 694 -1.99 -12.74 24.38
N ASN A 695 -2.27 -12.54 25.68
CA ASN A 695 -3.05 -13.51 26.43
C ASN A 695 -4.55 -13.18 26.25
N PRO A 696 -5.35 -14.05 25.63
CA PRO A 696 -6.76 -13.76 25.35
C PRO A 696 -7.59 -13.51 26.63
N PHE A 697 -7.16 -14.02 27.79
CA PHE A 697 -7.85 -13.86 29.08
C PHE A 697 -7.50 -12.56 29.81
N PHE A 698 -6.30 -12.02 29.63
CA PHE A 698 -5.89 -10.80 30.36
C PHE A 698 -5.82 -9.56 29.47
N HIS A 699 -5.66 -9.74 28.16
CA HIS A 699 -5.32 -8.65 27.26
C HIS A 699 -6.46 -8.22 26.33
N PHE A 700 -7.65 -8.82 26.48
CA PHE A 700 -8.91 -8.39 25.86
C PHE A 700 -9.96 -8.07 26.94
N PRO A 701 -9.96 -6.85 27.52
CA PRO A 701 -10.79 -6.53 28.67
C PRO A 701 -12.29 -6.85 28.53
N LEU A 702 -12.83 -6.85 27.30
CA LEU A 702 -14.23 -7.19 27.02
C LEU A 702 -14.50 -8.64 26.56
N TYR A 703 -13.48 -9.40 26.13
CA TYR A 703 -13.66 -10.82 25.77
C TYR A 703 -13.34 -11.78 26.94
N SER A 704 -12.62 -11.29 27.94
CA SER A 704 -12.24 -11.99 29.17
C SER A 704 -13.39 -12.27 30.13
N PHE A 705 -14.54 -11.57 30.03
CA PHE A 705 -15.74 -11.83 30.85
C PHE A 705 -16.48 -13.13 30.50
N SER A 706 -15.81 -14.06 29.82
CA SER A 706 -16.29 -15.42 29.57
C SER A 706 -15.54 -16.48 30.38
N GLU A 707 -14.98 -16.13 31.55
CA GLU A 707 -14.23 -17.09 32.39
C GLU A 707 -15.08 -18.22 33.00
N GLU A 708 -16.42 -18.10 33.05
CA GLU A 708 -17.29 -19.26 33.28
C GLU A 708 -17.39 -20.19 32.05
N SER A 709 -17.03 -19.72 30.86
CA SER A 709 -17.02 -20.47 29.61
C SER A 709 -15.73 -21.26 29.37
N ALA A 710 -14.65 -20.98 30.11
CA ALA A 710 -13.37 -21.69 29.97
C ALA A 710 -13.30 -22.99 30.79
N ARG A 711 -14.00 -23.08 31.93
CA ARG A 711 -14.25 -24.38 32.59
C ARG A 711 -15.14 -25.30 31.74
N ALA A 712 -15.91 -24.73 30.80
CA ALA A 712 -16.62 -25.46 29.76
C ALA A 712 -15.74 -25.84 28.53
N LEU A 713 -14.48 -25.40 28.45
CA LEU A 713 -13.58 -25.75 27.33
C LEU A 713 -12.78 -27.05 27.57
N LYS A 714 -12.72 -27.57 28.80
CA LYS A 714 -12.26 -28.94 29.10
C LYS A 714 -13.37 -29.99 29.00
N LYS A 715 -14.63 -29.56 28.88
CA LYS A 715 -15.76 -30.40 28.47
C LYS A 715 -16.30 -29.90 27.14
N GLN A 716 -15.60 -30.29 26.09
CA GLN A 716 -16.03 -30.25 24.70
C GLN A 716 -17.51 -30.70 24.59
N LYS A 717 -18.45 -29.75 24.56
CA LYS A 717 -19.82 -29.83 23.99
C LYS A 717 -20.75 -28.64 24.31
N MET A 718 -20.46 -27.74 25.26
CA MET A 718 -21.51 -26.85 25.82
C MET A 718 -21.65 -25.40 25.32
N LEU A 719 -20.89 -24.93 24.31
CA LEU A 719 -21.24 -23.67 23.59
C LEU A 719 -21.89 -23.94 22.23
N VAL A 720 -21.56 -25.10 21.65
CA VAL A 720 -22.30 -25.69 20.54
C VAL A 720 -23.68 -26.16 21.02
N LEU A 721 -23.87 -26.56 22.28
CA LEU A 721 -25.18 -26.95 22.84
C LEU A 721 -26.10 -25.81 23.28
N PHE A 722 -25.65 -24.55 23.44
CA PHE A 722 -26.59 -23.43 23.69
C PHE A 722 -27.14 -22.87 22.37
N ALA A 723 -26.28 -22.79 21.34
CA ALA A 723 -26.72 -22.54 19.96
C ALA A 723 -27.47 -23.74 19.33
N LEU A 724 -27.12 -24.98 19.69
CA LEU A 724 -27.88 -26.19 19.30
C LEU A 724 -29.02 -26.56 20.27
N ARG A 725 -29.23 -25.92 21.43
CA ARG A 725 -30.48 -26.11 22.21
C ARG A 725 -31.61 -25.27 21.63
N ILE A 726 -31.30 -24.12 21.03
CA ILE A 726 -32.28 -23.30 20.33
C ILE A 726 -32.58 -23.86 18.92
N VAL A 727 -31.61 -24.55 18.30
CA VAL A 727 -31.82 -25.24 17.00
C VAL A 727 -32.26 -26.71 17.15
N GLY A 728 -31.92 -27.38 18.26
CA GLY A 728 -32.21 -28.80 18.54
C GLY A 728 -33.60 -29.08 19.11
N MET A 729 -34.33 -28.06 19.58
CA MET A 729 -35.76 -28.22 19.91
C MET A 729 -36.65 -28.42 18.68
N ASN A 730 -36.15 -28.20 17.46
CA ASN A 730 -36.90 -28.51 16.24
C ASN A 730 -36.75 -29.96 15.76
N ILE A 731 -35.71 -30.71 16.17
CA ILE A 731 -35.50 -32.09 15.70
C ILE A 731 -36.13 -33.11 16.66
N ALA A 732 -36.24 -32.81 17.96
CA ALA A 732 -36.98 -33.65 18.92
C ALA A 732 -38.50 -33.59 18.70
N LEU A 733 -39.04 -32.45 18.25
CA LEU A 733 -40.44 -32.31 17.84
C LEU A 733 -40.73 -32.94 16.47
N GLU A 734 -39.75 -32.99 15.54
CA GLU A 734 -39.91 -33.71 14.27
C GLU A 734 -39.86 -35.25 14.44
N CYS A 735 -39.09 -35.78 15.40
CA CYS A 735 -39.12 -37.21 15.74
C CYS A 735 -40.35 -37.61 16.56
N ALA A 736 -40.84 -36.75 17.46
CA ALA A 736 -42.10 -36.98 18.18
C ALA A 736 -43.35 -36.86 17.28
N TRP A 737 -43.29 -36.04 16.22
CA TRP A 737 -44.41 -35.88 15.28
C TRP A 737 -44.44 -36.95 14.17
N LYS A 738 -43.30 -37.60 13.84
CA LYS A 738 -43.24 -38.73 12.90
C LYS A 738 -43.64 -40.08 13.50
N HIS A 739 -43.52 -40.27 14.82
CA HIS A 739 -43.95 -41.52 15.46
C HIS A 739 -45.47 -41.61 15.71
N ALA A 740 -46.21 -40.50 15.57
CA ALA A 740 -47.64 -40.44 15.86
C ALA A 740 -48.57 -40.52 14.62
N ARG A 741 -48.05 -40.70 13.39
CA ARG A 741 -48.91 -40.62 12.19
C ARG A 741 -48.74 -41.69 11.09
N TYR A 742 -47.99 -42.76 11.30
CA TYR A 742 -48.02 -43.94 10.43
C TYR A 742 -47.94 -45.24 11.25
N GLY A 743 -49.06 -45.56 11.89
CA GLY A 743 -49.50 -46.95 12.00
C GLY A 743 -50.48 -47.22 10.86
N HIS A 744 -50.19 -48.27 10.08
CA HIS A 744 -50.99 -48.91 9.03
C HIS A 744 -50.93 -48.43 7.55
N ALA A 745 -50.45 -49.39 6.73
CA ALA A 745 -50.72 -49.72 5.32
C ALA A 745 -50.29 -48.74 4.21
N ALA A 746 -49.22 -48.98 3.41
CA ALA A 746 -48.98 -50.01 2.37
C ALA A 746 -49.57 -49.65 0.97
N GLY A 747 -48.70 -49.57 -0.05
CA GLY A 747 -49.09 -49.76 -1.46
C GLY A 747 -48.55 -48.82 -2.56
N TYR A 748 -47.41 -49.19 -3.16
CA TYR A 748 -47.08 -49.19 -4.61
C TYR A 748 -46.88 -47.91 -5.49
N PHE A 749 -45.67 -47.86 -6.11
CA PHE A 749 -45.26 -47.40 -7.47
C PHE A 749 -45.51 -45.93 -7.90
N SER A 750 -44.76 -45.26 -8.80
CA SER A 750 -43.43 -45.32 -9.45
C SER A 750 -43.36 -44.13 -10.44
N SER A 751 -42.15 -43.64 -10.74
CA SER A 751 -41.73 -42.96 -11.99
C SER A 751 -41.80 -41.43 -12.16
N LYS A 752 -40.58 -40.86 -12.35
CA LYS A 752 -40.04 -39.99 -13.43
C LYS A 752 -40.65 -38.62 -13.81
N ASN A 753 -39.70 -37.67 -13.89
CA ASN A 753 -39.51 -36.54 -14.83
C ASN A 753 -40.31 -35.22 -14.66
N GLY A 754 -39.58 -34.09 -14.72
CA GLY A 754 -40.16 -32.78 -15.07
C GLY A 754 -39.30 -31.53 -14.75
N LEU A 755 -38.43 -31.17 -15.71
CA LEU A 755 -37.89 -29.87 -16.15
C LEU A 755 -38.07 -28.59 -15.29
N ILE A 756 -37.01 -27.82 -15.02
CA ILE A 756 -36.45 -26.71 -15.85
C ILE A 756 -37.49 -25.64 -16.24
N LEU A 757 -37.55 -24.52 -15.49
CA LEU A 757 -37.56 -23.14 -16.03
C LEU A 757 -37.54 -22.12 -14.87
N GLY A 758 -36.70 -21.07 -14.96
CA GLY A 758 -36.67 -19.97 -13.98
C GLY A 758 -35.28 -19.47 -13.57
N ARG A 759 -34.27 -19.56 -14.45
CA ARG A 759 -33.01 -18.80 -14.37
C ARG A 759 -33.05 -17.70 -15.44
N ARG A 760 -32.43 -16.54 -15.13
CA ARG A 760 -32.51 -15.21 -15.79
C ARG A 760 -33.72 -14.44 -15.27
N VAL A 761 -33.58 -13.52 -14.31
CA VAL A 761 -33.15 -12.13 -14.58
C VAL A 761 -32.53 -11.42 -13.33
N LYS A 762 -32.25 -12.11 -12.22
CA LYS A 762 -31.92 -11.42 -10.94
C LYS A 762 -30.45 -11.40 -10.49
N ASP A 763 -29.49 -11.66 -11.38
CA ASP A 763 -28.06 -11.82 -11.01
C ASP A 763 -27.09 -10.76 -11.58
N ARG A 764 -27.53 -9.56 -12.01
CA ARG A 764 -26.60 -8.59 -12.62
C ARG A 764 -26.43 -7.21 -11.96
N MET A 765 -27.06 -6.92 -10.83
CA MET A 765 -26.96 -5.55 -10.26
C MET A 765 -26.42 -5.46 -8.83
N ILE A 766 -26.31 -6.55 -8.09
CA ILE A 766 -25.81 -6.56 -6.70
C ILE A 766 -24.43 -7.24 -6.57
N VAL A 767 -23.95 -7.89 -7.64
CA VAL A 767 -22.63 -8.53 -7.66
C VAL A 767 -21.49 -7.53 -7.93
N TYR A 768 -21.74 -6.34 -8.46
CA TYR A 768 -20.64 -5.42 -8.80
C TYR A 768 -20.13 -4.55 -7.64
N ILE A 769 -20.96 -4.23 -6.64
CA ILE A 769 -20.56 -3.32 -5.54
C ILE A 769 -19.88 -4.08 -4.40
N CYS A 770 -20.21 -5.36 -4.18
CA CYS A 770 -19.53 -6.18 -3.17
C CYS A 770 -18.25 -6.86 -3.69
N THR A 771 -18.10 -7.12 -4.99
CA THR A 771 -16.95 -7.92 -5.48
C THR A 771 -15.62 -7.15 -5.45
N ILE A 772 -15.63 -5.83 -5.34
CA ILE A 772 -14.41 -5.00 -5.32
C ILE A 772 -13.73 -5.00 -3.94
N TRP A 773 -14.47 -5.12 -2.84
CA TRP A 773 -13.89 -5.22 -1.49
C TRP A 773 -13.70 -6.66 -0.99
N PHE A 774 -14.39 -7.64 -1.59
CA PHE A 774 -14.34 -9.05 -1.16
C PHE A 774 -13.08 -9.83 -1.59
N TYR A 775 -12.15 -9.19 -2.30
CA TYR A 775 -10.80 -9.73 -2.53
C TYR A 775 -9.73 -9.21 -1.55
N LEU A 776 -10.08 -8.30 -0.62
CA LEU A 776 -9.20 -7.87 0.48
C LEU A 776 -9.13 -8.81 1.70
N PRO A 777 -10.09 -9.70 2.04
CA PRO A 777 -9.93 -10.64 3.15
C PRO A 777 -9.12 -11.89 2.77
N GLY A 778 -8.34 -11.81 1.68
CA GLY A 778 -7.27 -12.73 1.31
C GLY A 778 -5.87 -12.14 1.54
N LEU A 779 -5.75 -11.09 2.35
CA LEU A 779 -4.49 -10.70 2.97
C LEU A 779 -4.11 -11.79 4.00
N LYS A 780 -3.53 -12.90 3.51
CA LYS A 780 -2.23 -13.27 4.08
C LYS A 780 -1.43 -11.99 3.93
N PHE A 781 -1.05 -11.33 5.03
CA PHE A 781 -0.25 -10.12 5.00
C PHE A 781 1.03 -10.44 4.23
N GLU A 782 0.99 -10.17 2.93
CA GLU A 782 2.00 -10.47 1.92
C GLU A 782 2.66 -9.19 1.44
N VAL A 783 2.20 -8.02 1.87
CA VAL A 783 3.10 -6.88 2.00
C VAL A 783 3.94 -7.21 3.23
#